data_AF-A0A9D7IDX1-F1
#
_entry.id   AF-A0A9D7IDX1-F1
#
_cell.length_a   1.000
_cell.length_b   1.000
_cell.length_c   1.000
_cell.angle_alpha   90.00
_cell.angle_beta   90.00
_cell.angle_gamma   90.00
#
_symmetry.space_group_name_H-M   'P 1'
#
loop_
_entity.id
_entity.type
_entity.pdbx_description
1 polymer ?
#
loop_
_entity_poly.entity_id
_entity_poly.type
_entity_poly.pdbx_seq_one_letter_code
_entity_poly.pdbx_strand_id
1 'polypeptide(L)'
;MNPISTCVNQGKNPLDYDGTNLRGKVRNYHRFEKNALDRLDTNYGDTSKAKPLTLILHTSIDHNGAFHRDPNFTAVVRDARMLTLMVEGFETLSEFQSQIGPLATTYGQNNRIDQIMIAGHGNAQSMQLAGTIAESQDPEHPNQVAEVGHGLQVRQAADMEARLTALGWSEEDRARYMEGFNRDRQATDNLLNEVLSYMDTDSTDAASRQPHSRIVFNACLTGSNVVRNAIASGDQAAAQTAIQDYIRSNPSLATYMQNLATGRPVTSVGSNASFGQVGLLNSRGELDIISAADPAITANKLRYVEFGTEPSGALRAVLESWANNSTDTIAAMQRRVRIAPGADWDKRLIRKAYQLIIAQYSTNAEAIRLLGSGVEILAELKSSPHFEARESFFSTFVNGTALNNLNTADLEAMLTDLAGSSSFTGTPGLRLAVFQRWMKTNVAKKAAFMSLLQSQTCSASLPFVSISLLDGAGLMQDMLNGSFNDNAKLKLALMGVIGENDNSHARSHLLGLLAGATSFPSALRVGRALGTASNEAAILQRLGVFSAPAAPSSSSSAPPPSPTANTRIHGETDNTVFLETRHQVAIGSNPYGASIRIRPDSSSTEVGTLAQSQSAFAIGETGDWVAIEHTFTGETRPETAFVSKFSVDLVDAYA
;
A
#
# COMPACT_ATOMS: atom_id res chain seq x y z
N MET A 1 13.61 15.10 1.34
CA MET A 1 13.76 16.25 2.27
C MET A 1 14.47 15.76 3.51
N ASN A 2 15.51 16.46 3.97
CA ASN A 2 16.38 15.99 5.05
C ASN A 2 15.62 15.98 6.41
N PRO A 3 15.38 14.82 7.06
CA PRO A 3 14.47 14.68 8.22
C PRO A 3 14.96 15.38 9.49
N ILE A 4 16.24 15.77 9.57
CA ILE A 4 16.79 16.52 10.70
C ILE A 4 16.32 17.99 10.71
N SER A 5 15.92 18.56 9.56
CA SER A 5 15.64 20.01 9.45
C SER A 5 14.31 20.47 10.08
N THR A 6 13.34 19.58 10.32
CA THR A 6 11.96 19.99 10.62
C THR A 6 11.68 20.25 12.11
N CYS A 7 12.45 19.65 13.03
CA CYS A 7 12.41 20.02 14.46
C CYS A 7 13.31 21.21 14.80
N VAL A 8 14.39 21.43 14.04
CA VAL A 8 15.22 22.65 14.15
C VAL A 8 14.36 23.91 13.95
N ASN A 9 13.34 23.83 13.10
CA ASN A 9 12.35 24.90 12.88
C ASN A 9 11.40 25.17 14.07
N GLN A 10 11.41 24.35 15.13
CA GLN A 10 10.68 24.60 16.39
C GLN A 10 11.63 24.99 17.54
N GLY A 11 12.91 25.25 17.26
CA GLY A 11 13.85 25.85 18.22
C GLY A 11 14.49 24.89 19.21
N LYS A 12 14.48 23.57 18.97
CA LYS A 12 15.23 22.57 19.77
C LYS A 12 15.68 21.41 18.87
N ASN A 13 16.89 20.89 19.08
CA ASN A 13 17.39 19.74 18.33
C ASN A 13 16.74 18.46 18.87
N PRO A 14 16.14 17.57 18.04
CA PRO A 14 15.58 16.30 18.49
C PRO A 14 16.51 15.45 19.34
N LEU A 15 17.82 15.51 19.05
CA LEU A 15 18.82 14.72 19.78
C LEU A 15 18.99 15.17 21.24
N ASP A 16 18.59 16.41 21.58
CA ASP A 16 18.67 16.91 22.95
C ASP A 16 17.74 16.14 23.91
N TYR A 17 16.72 15.45 23.38
CA TYR A 17 15.80 14.62 24.19
C TYR A 17 16.42 13.29 24.65
N ASP A 18 17.53 12.85 24.05
CA ASP A 18 18.25 11.66 24.53
C ASP A 18 18.88 11.88 25.92
N GLY A 19 19.07 13.14 26.30
CA GLY A 19 19.55 13.53 27.63
C GLY A 19 18.46 13.71 28.70
N THR A 20 17.19 13.45 28.39
CA THR A 20 16.06 13.72 29.29
C THR A 20 15.37 12.45 29.79
N ASN A 21 14.21 12.56 30.45
CA ASN A 21 13.43 11.41 30.91
C ASN A 21 12.89 10.53 29.77
N LEU A 22 13.03 10.96 28.51
CA LEU A 22 12.59 10.22 27.33
C LEU A 22 13.58 9.17 26.85
N ARG A 23 14.80 9.16 27.40
CA ARG A 23 15.84 8.22 27.00
C ARG A 23 15.38 6.77 27.18
N GLY A 24 15.47 5.99 26.10
CA GLY A 24 15.03 4.59 26.09
C GLY A 24 13.52 4.38 26.21
N LYS A 25 12.71 5.45 26.10
CA LYS A 25 11.24 5.40 26.03
C LYS A 25 10.73 5.79 24.66
N VAL A 26 11.35 6.78 24.03
CA VAL A 26 11.03 7.25 22.68
C VAL A 26 12.28 7.10 21.81
N ARG A 27 12.13 6.48 20.63
CA ARG A 27 13.25 6.19 19.73
C ARG A 27 13.38 7.25 18.64
N ASN A 28 12.27 7.73 18.09
CA ASN A 28 12.25 8.59 16.91
C ASN A 28 11.76 10.01 17.23
N TYR A 29 12.54 10.79 17.98
CA TYR A 29 12.14 12.15 18.39
C TYR A 29 11.67 13.04 17.22
N HIS A 30 12.28 12.93 16.04
CA HIS A 30 11.92 13.74 14.86
C HIS A 30 10.49 13.49 14.33
N ARG A 31 9.86 12.37 14.69
CA ARG A 31 8.49 12.02 14.29
C ARG A 31 7.45 12.85 15.05
N PHE A 32 7.76 13.33 16.24
CA PHE A 32 6.78 13.98 17.12
C PHE A 32 6.95 15.49 17.14
N GLU A 33 5.87 16.22 17.40
CA GLU A 33 5.97 17.66 17.61
C GLU A 33 6.74 17.96 18.92
N LYS A 34 7.51 19.06 18.92
CA LYS A 34 8.25 19.51 20.11
C LYS A 34 7.38 19.60 21.35
N ASN A 35 6.15 20.10 21.20
CA ASN A 35 5.21 20.24 22.32
C ASN A 35 4.75 18.90 22.90
N ALA A 36 4.71 17.84 22.10
CA ALA A 36 4.46 16.50 22.60
C ALA A 36 5.67 15.99 23.40
N LEU A 37 6.87 16.12 22.84
CA LEU A 37 8.11 15.67 23.49
C LEU A 37 8.38 16.39 24.82
N ASP A 38 8.29 17.72 24.85
CA ASP A 38 8.46 18.49 26.10
C ASP A 38 7.45 18.07 27.17
N ARG A 39 6.22 17.77 26.76
CA ARG A 39 5.18 17.34 27.68
C ARG A 39 5.38 15.91 28.15
N LEU A 40 5.80 14.99 27.29
CA LEU A 40 6.16 13.62 27.69
C LEU A 40 7.31 13.65 28.70
N ASP A 41 8.34 14.48 28.47
CA ASP A 41 9.49 14.62 29.37
C ASP A 41 9.05 15.09 30.78
N THR A 42 8.14 16.07 30.80
CA THR A 42 7.50 16.54 32.03
C THR A 42 6.67 15.44 32.70
N ASN A 43 5.86 14.70 31.93
CA ASN A 43 4.98 13.66 32.45
C ASN A 43 5.78 12.48 33.05
N TYR A 44 6.91 12.10 32.46
CA TYR A 44 7.80 11.08 33.04
C TYR A 44 8.46 11.54 34.35
N GLY A 45 8.53 12.84 34.62
CA GLY A 45 8.94 13.37 35.93
C GLY A 45 7.82 13.39 36.99
N ASP A 46 6.56 13.23 36.59
CA ASP A 46 5.40 13.32 37.48
C ASP A 46 4.97 11.92 37.99
N THR A 47 5.58 11.50 39.11
CA THR A 47 5.22 10.26 39.82
C THR A 47 4.20 10.50 40.94
N SER A 48 3.49 11.64 40.93
CA SER A 48 2.56 11.99 42.03
C SER A 48 1.32 11.09 42.07
N LYS A 49 1.00 10.42 40.96
CA LYS A 49 -0.24 9.66 40.74
C LYS A 49 -1.50 10.51 40.94
N ALA A 50 -1.40 11.83 40.77
CA ALA A 50 -2.54 12.73 40.95
C ALA A 50 -3.59 12.65 39.83
N LYS A 51 -3.23 12.06 38.67
CA LYS A 51 -4.10 11.98 37.49
C LYS A 51 -4.25 10.53 37.00
N PRO A 52 -5.36 10.21 36.34
CA PRO A 52 -5.51 8.98 35.55
C PRO A 52 -4.37 8.78 34.56
N LEU A 53 -3.83 7.57 34.50
CA LEU A 53 -2.74 7.23 33.58
C LEU A 53 -3.29 6.81 32.22
N THR A 54 -2.88 7.54 31.18
CA THR A 54 -3.01 7.12 29.78
C THR A 54 -1.67 6.63 29.27
N LEU A 55 -1.62 5.43 28.72
CA LEU A 55 -0.42 4.86 28.13
C LEU A 55 -0.54 4.77 26.60
N ILE A 56 0.52 5.13 25.89
CA ILE A 56 0.61 4.95 24.44
C ILE A 56 1.74 3.96 24.13
N LEU A 57 1.41 2.87 23.44
CA LEU A 57 2.37 1.96 22.85
C LEU A 57 2.44 2.26 21.35
N HIS A 58 3.62 2.60 20.84
CA HIS A 58 3.77 3.10 19.48
C HIS A 58 4.81 2.32 18.69
N THR A 59 4.49 2.00 17.43
CA THR A 59 5.42 1.39 16.46
C THR A 59 6.68 2.23 16.23
N SER A 60 7.81 1.57 15.92
CA SER A 60 9.05 2.22 15.49
C SER A 60 8.99 2.70 14.03
N ILE A 61 8.13 2.15 13.17
CA ILE A 61 8.04 2.53 11.76
C ILE A 61 6.73 3.24 11.41
N ASP A 62 6.87 4.30 10.62
CA ASP A 62 5.76 5.03 10.04
C ASP A 62 6.02 5.22 8.54
N HIS A 63 5.90 4.12 7.79
CA HIS A 63 6.37 4.02 6.41
C HIS A 63 5.68 5.01 5.46
N ASN A 64 4.44 5.42 5.77
CA ASN A 64 3.65 6.36 4.97
C ASN A 64 3.53 7.75 5.62
N GLY A 65 4.18 7.98 6.76
CA GLY A 65 4.13 9.25 7.48
C GLY A 65 2.79 9.54 8.18
N ALA A 66 1.95 8.55 8.44
CA ALA A 66 0.63 8.73 9.04
C ALA A 66 0.66 9.36 10.44
N PHE A 67 1.74 9.14 11.19
CA PHE A 67 1.93 9.66 12.55
C PHE A 67 2.91 10.84 12.59
N HIS A 68 3.47 11.23 11.45
CA HIS A 68 4.49 12.27 11.37
C HIS A 68 3.93 13.62 11.81
N ARG A 69 4.38 14.07 12.99
CA ARG A 69 4.03 15.35 13.63
C ARG A 69 2.52 15.55 13.75
N ASP A 70 1.81 14.50 14.13
CA ASP A 70 0.36 14.54 14.28
C ASP A 70 -0.09 15.45 15.45
N PRO A 71 -0.75 16.61 15.19
CA PRO A 71 -1.32 17.45 16.25
C PRO A 71 -2.36 16.74 17.13
N ASN A 72 -3.06 15.71 16.63
CA ASN A 72 -4.04 14.99 17.43
C ASN A 72 -3.36 14.10 18.47
N PHE A 73 -2.24 13.47 18.09
CA PHE A 73 -1.34 12.81 19.03
C PHE A 73 -0.83 13.80 20.10
N THR A 74 -0.35 14.97 19.69
CA THR A 74 0.07 16.03 20.62
C THR A 74 -1.04 16.44 21.57
N ALA A 75 -2.29 16.52 21.10
CA ALA A 75 -3.45 16.83 21.93
C ALA A 75 -3.66 15.79 23.05
N VAL A 76 -3.48 14.50 22.75
CA VAL A 76 -3.55 13.41 23.75
C VAL A 76 -2.50 13.57 24.84
N VAL A 77 -1.26 13.83 24.43
CA VAL A 77 -0.13 13.99 25.35
C VAL A 77 -0.30 15.21 26.27
N ARG A 78 -0.91 16.28 25.75
CA ARG A 78 -1.08 17.57 26.45
C ARG A 78 -2.36 17.69 27.25
N ASP A 79 -3.26 16.72 27.19
CA ASP A 79 -4.52 16.81 27.91
C ASP A 79 -4.28 16.95 29.42
N ALA A 80 -4.81 18.02 30.00
CA ALA A 80 -4.56 18.34 31.41
C ALA A 80 -5.30 17.41 32.38
N ARG A 81 -6.31 16.65 31.91
CA ARG A 81 -7.11 15.74 32.73
C ARG A 81 -6.37 14.46 33.08
N MET A 82 -5.32 14.12 32.32
CA MET A 82 -4.64 12.84 32.42
C MET A 82 -3.12 13.03 32.53
N LEU A 83 -2.45 11.99 33.00
CA LEU A 83 -1.01 11.82 32.86
C LEU A 83 -0.79 10.88 31.68
N THR A 84 -0.24 11.38 30.57
CA THR A 84 -0.02 10.59 29.36
C THR A 84 1.45 10.22 29.22
N LEU A 85 1.76 8.93 29.14
CA LEU A 85 3.09 8.41 28.85
C LEU A 85 3.11 7.68 27.51
N MET A 86 4.29 7.56 26.91
CA MET A 86 4.47 6.90 25.63
C MET A 86 5.75 6.08 25.63
N VAL A 87 5.64 4.82 25.22
CA VAL A 87 6.77 3.98 24.86
C VAL A 87 6.73 3.66 23.37
N GLU A 88 7.87 3.75 22.71
CA GLU A 88 8.02 3.60 21.26
C GLU A 88 9.11 2.59 20.90
N GLY A 89 8.80 1.75 19.93
CA GLY A 89 9.80 1.16 19.04
C GLY A 89 10.76 0.16 19.68
N PHE A 90 10.23 -0.70 20.55
CA PHE A 90 10.92 -1.91 20.99
C PHE A 90 11.01 -2.93 19.85
N GLU A 91 11.99 -3.84 19.95
CA GLU A 91 12.23 -4.86 18.94
C GLU A 91 11.31 -6.08 19.15
N THR A 92 10.78 -6.26 20.36
CA THR A 92 9.91 -7.38 20.72
C THR A 92 8.65 -6.95 21.48
N LEU A 93 7.57 -7.72 21.36
CA LEU A 93 6.35 -7.50 22.15
C LEU A 93 6.58 -7.75 23.65
N SER A 94 7.53 -8.61 24.02
CA SER A 94 7.88 -8.87 25.42
C SER A 94 8.53 -7.67 26.10
N GLU A 95 9.26 -6.83 25.35
CA GLU A 95 9.77 -5.58 25.89
C GLU A 95 8.63 -4.61 26.22
N PHE A 96 7.65 -4.44 25.32
CA PHE A 96 6.43 -3.69 25.64
C PHE A 96 5.72 -4.26 26.87
N GLN A 97 5.54 -5.57 26.91
CA GLN A 97 4.91 -6.28 28.04
C GLN A 97 5.63 -5.94 29.35
N SER A 98 6.96 -5.98 29.36
CA SER A 98 7.78 -5.71 30.54
C SER A 98 7.62 -4.28 31.10
N GLN A 99 7.14 -3.33 30.28
CA GLN A 99 6.94 -1.95 30.71
C GLN A 99 5.57 -1.71 31.35
N ILE A 100 4.55 -2.53 31.05
CA ILE A 100 3.16 -2.27 31.45
C ILE A 100 3.04 -2.16 32.98
N GLY A 101 3.41 -3.22 33.71
CA GLY A 101 3.32 -3.25 35.17
C GLY A 101 4.14 -2.17 35.89
N PRO A 102 5.43 -1.97 35.53
CA PRO A 102 6.24 -0.90 36.11
C PRO A 102 5.67 0.50 35.87
N LEU A 103 5.14 0.80 34.67
CA LEU A 103 4.55 2.10 34.37
C LEU A 103 3.24 2.30 35.14
N ALA A 104 2.37 1.30 35.15
CA ALA A 104 1.14 1.34 35.93
C ALA A 104 1.43 1.58 37.42
N THR A 105 2.40 0.85 37.98
CA THR A 105 2.78 0.96 39.39
C THR A 105 3.45 2.28 39.74
N THR A 106 4.22 2.87 38.82
CA THR A 106 4.95 4.11 39.11
C THR A 106 4.07 5.34 38.96
N TYR A 107 3.23 5.37 37.92
CA TYR A 107 2.52 6.57 37.49
C TYR A 107 1.00 6.50 37.63
N GLY A 108 0.45 5.28 37.65
CA GLY A 108 -0.99 5.03 37.71
C GLY A 108 -1.58 5.26 39.10
N GLN A 109 -2.75 5.91 39.12
CA GLN A 109 -3.63 5.89 40.29
C GLN A 109 -3.97 4.44 40.65
N ASN A 110 -3.89 4.10 41.93
CA ASN A 110 -4.11 2.73 42.43
C ASN A 110 -3.23 1.68 41.75
N ASN A 111 -2.09 2.07 41.16
CA ASN A 111 -1.21 1.23 40.35
C ASN A 111 -1.91 0.66 39.09
N ARG A 112 -2.88 1.41 38.54
CA ARG A 112 -3.69 1.02 37.39
C ARG A 112 -3.55 1.98 36.21
N ILE A 113 -3.87 1.46 35.03
CA ILE A 113 -4.00 2.21 33.78
C ILE A 113 -5.49 2.55 33.56
N ASP A 114 -5.79 3.80 33.27
CA ASP A 114 -7.15 4.25 32.90
C ASP A 114 -7.43 3.95 31.43
N GLN A 115 -6.49 4.31 30.56
CA GLN A 115 -6.62 4.13 29.12
C GLN A 115 -5.31 3.74 28.47
N ILE A 116 -5.40 2.95 27.41
CA ILE A 116 -4.24 2.63 26.58
C ILE A 116 -4.57 2.80 25.10
N MET A 117 -3.63 3.39 24.37
CA MET A 117 -3.61 3.41 22.91
C MET A 117 -2.49 2.51 22.43
N ILE A 118 -2.78 1.63 21.48
CA ILE A 118 -1.77 0.90 20.74
C ILE A 118 -1.83 1.41 19.30
N ALA A 119 -0.77 2.08 18.86
CA ALA A 119 -0.73 2.83 17.61
C ALA A 119 0.31 2.25 16.64
N GLY A 120 -0.13 2.00 15.40
CA GLY A 120 0.74 1.52 14.34
C GLY A 120 -0.02 1.29 13.04
N HIS A 121 0.64 0.62 12.09
CA HIS A 121 0.02 0.23 10.82
C HIS A 121 -0.53 -1.17 10.94
N GLY A 122 -1.73 -1.42 10.41
CA GLY A 122 -2.37 -2.71 10.61
C GLY A 122 -3.62 -2.92 9.79
N ASN A 123 -4.24 -4.05 10.06
CA ASN A 123 -5.52 -4.46 9.51
C ASN A 123 -6.36 -5.10 10.63
N ALA A 124 -7.44 -5.79 10.25
CA ALA A 124 -8.34 -6.48 11.15
C ALA A 124 -7.64 -7.34 12.21
N GLN A 125 -6.67 -8.18 11.82
CA GLN A 125 -6.16 -9.26 12.68
C GLN A 125 -4.68 -9.12 13.02
N SER A 126 -4.03 -8.06 12.54
CA SER A 126 -2.60 -7.85 12.71
C SER A 126 -2.26 -6.38 12.72
N MET A 127 -1.28 -5.99 13.51
CA MET A 127 -0.83 -4.60 13.61
C MET A 127 0.65 -4.55 13.98
N GLN A 128 1.41 -3.71 13.29
CA GLN A 128 2.80 -3.38 13.61
C GLN A 128 2.85 -2.66 14.96
N LEU A 129 3.83 -3.02 15.78
CA LEU A 129 4.02 -2.43 17.11
C LEU A 129 5.47 -2.57 17.57
N ALA A 130 6.02 -3.77 17.47
CA ALA A 130 7.42 -4.06 17.69
C ALA A 130 8.01 -4.72 16.44
N GLY A 131 9.33 -4.75 16.38
CA GLY A 131 10.07 -5.47 15.33
C GLY A 131 11.44 -4.88 15.08
N THR A 132 12.30 -5.67 14.45
CA THR A 132 13.56 -5.15 13.93
C THR A 132 13.27 -4.43 12.61
N ILE A 133 13.88 -3.26 12.44
CA ILE A 133 13.83 -2.55 11.16
C ILE A 133 14.71 -3.34 10.18
N ALA A 134 14.07 -4.05 9.25
CA ALA A 134 14.74 -4.85 8.25
C ALA A 134 13.96 -4.81 6.93
N GLU A 135 14.57 -5.26 5.85
CA GLU A 135 13.85 -5.50 4.61
C GLU A 135 12.80 -6.60 4.85
N SER A 136 11.56 -6.29 4.49
CA SER A 136 10.41 -7.16 4.65
C SER A 136 10.62 -8.47 3.89
N GLN A 137 10.40 -9.60 4.59
CA GLN A 137 10.27 -10.91 3.96
C GLN A 137 8.83 -11.22 3.52
N ASP A 138 7.90 -10.26 3.64
CA ASP A 138 6.55 -10.40 3.08
C ASP A 138 6.62 -10.42 1.55
N PRO A 139 6.20 -11.51 0.87
CA PRO A 139 6.21 -11.58 -0.58
C PRO A 139 5.16 -10.68 -1.24
N GLU A 140 4.17 -10.15 -0.50
CA GLU A 140 3.29 -9.10 -1.01
C GLU A 140 4.00 -7.73 -1.05
N HIS A 141 5.10 -7.59 -0.29
CA HIS A 141 5.87 -6.35 -0.11
C HIS A 141 7.39 -6.57 -0.03
N PRO A 142 8.02 -7.30 -0.98
CA PRO A 142 9.45 -7.56 -0.91
C PRO A 142 10.22 -6.24 -1.00
N ASN A 143 11.29 -6.09 -0.20
CA ASN A 143 12.21 -4.94 -0.21
C ASN A 143 11.64 -3.62 0.34
N GLN A 144 10.48 -3.65 1.02
CA GLN A 144 10.12 -2.54 1.90
C GLN A 144 10.90 -2.65 3.19
N VAL A 145 11.57 -1.58 3.62
CA VAL A 145 12.01 -1.45 5.02
C VAL A 145 10.75 -1.47 5.89
N ALA A 146 10.60 -2.53 6.66
CA ALA A 146 9.43 -2.78 7.50
C ALA A 146 9.87 -3.20 8.90
N GLU A 147 8.93 -3.17 9.84
CA GLU A 147 9.12 -3.85 11.11
C GLU A 147 8.94 -5.33 10.83
N VAL A 148 10.04 -6.07 10.88
CA VAL A 148 10.05 -7.50 10.63
C VAL A 148 9.99 -8.22 11.97
N GLY A 149 8.95 -9.05 12.11
CA GLY A 149 8.63 -9.78 13.34
C GLY A 149 7.98 -8.91 14.42
N HIS A 150 7.31 -9.56 15.38
CA HIS A 150 6.80 -8.96 16.61
C HIS A 150 5.67 -7.92 16.48
N GLY A 151 4.87 -8.00 15.43
CA GLY A 151 3.56 -7.33 15.39
C GLY A 151 2.52 -8.05 16.25
N LEU A 152 1.44 -7.35 16.63
CA LEU A 152 0.26 -8.00 17.18
C LEU A 152 -0.35 -8.95 16.14
N GLN A 153 -0.72 -10.16 16.54
CA GLN A 153 -1.29 -11.20 15.68
C GLN A 153 -2.41 -11.95 16.42
N VAL A 154 -3.64 -11.85 15.93
CA VAL A 154 -4.80 -12.60 16.47
C VAL A 154 -5.38 -13.62 15.48
N ARG A 155 -4.86 -13.66 14.25
CA ARG A 155 -5.24 -14.69 13.26
C ARG A 155 -4.83 -16.08 13.74
N GLN A 156 -5.66 -17.08 13.45
CA GLN A 156 -5.36 -18.49 13.76
C GLN A 156 -4.23 -19.03 12.88
N ALA A 157 -3.37 -19.87 13.48
CA ALA A 157 -2.25 -20.48 12.78
C ALA A 157 -2.71 -21.32 11.57
N ALA A 158 -3.75 -22.13 11.74
CA ALA A 158 -4.31 -22.96 10.67
C ALA A 158 -4.83 -22.14 9.48
N ASP A 159 -5.43 -20.97 9.73
CA ASP A 159 -5.91 -20.07 8.66
C ASP A 159 -4.73 -19.44 7.89
N MET A 160 -3.68 -19.05 8.61
CA MET A 160 -2.46 -18.55 7.98
C MET A 160 -1.77 -19.64 7.14
N GLU A 161 -1.63 -20.85 7.66
CA GLU A 161 -1.02 -21.97 6.96
C GLU A 161 -1.79 -22.36 5.69
N ALA A 162 -3.13 -22.38 5.76
CA ALA A 162 -3.98 -22.59 4.59
C ALA A 162 -3.78 -21.49 3.54
N ARG A 163 -3.65 -20.23 3.95
CA ARG A 163 -3.36 -19.10 3.04
C ARG A 163 -2.01 -19.26 2.36
N LEU A 164 -0.94 -19.54 3.10
CA LEU A 164 0.39 -19.70 2.52
C LEU A 164 0.43 -20.87 1.53
N THR A 165 -0.29 -21.95 1.83
CA THR A 165 -0.48 -23.08 0.92
C THR A 165 -1.20 -22.66 -0.37
N ALA A 166 -2.27 -21.88 -0.26
CA ALA A 166 -3.00 -21.38 -1.43
C ALA A 166 -2.18 -20.39 -2.28
N LEU A 167 -1.20 -19.71 -1.68
CA LEU A 167 -0.23 -18.86 -2.37
C LEU A 167 0.92 -19.65 -3.02
N GLY A 168 0.93 -20.99 -2.89
CA GLY A 168 1.93 -21.85 -3.53
C GLY A 168 3.30 -21.85 -2.83
N TRP A 169 3.38 -21.40 -1.57
CA TRP A 169 4.63 -21.44 -0.82
C TRP A 169 5.11 -22.88 -0.63
N SER A 170 6.43 -23.08 -0.68
CA SER A 170 7.04 -24.38 -0.38
C SER A 170 6.78 -24.77 1.07
N GLU A 171 6.80 -26.07 1.38
CA GLU A 171 6.62 -26.54 2.76
C GLU A 171 7.67 -25.97 3.72
N GLU A 172 8.92 -25.84 3.26
CA GLU A 172 10.03 -25.26 4.04
C GLU A 172 9.79 -23.78 4.36
N ASP A 173 9.41 -22.97 3.35
CA ASP A 173 9.15 -21.55 3.54
C ASP A 173 7.96 -21.32 4.47
N ARG A 174 6.90 -22.14 4.33
CA ARG A 174 5.74 -22.11 5.23
C ARG A 174 6.17 -22.43 6.66
N ALA A 175 6.93 -23.49 6.88
CA ALA A 175 7.38 -23.86 8.22
C ALA A 175 8.21 -22.73 8.88
N ARG A 176 9.14 -22.12 8.14
CA ARG A 176 9.95 -20.99 8.62
C ARG A 176 9.09 -19.78 8.99
N TYR A 177 8.16 -19.40 8.13
CA TYR A 177 7.24 -18.28 8.40
C TYR A 177 6.34 -18.56 9.61
N MET A 178 5.79 -19.78 9.69
CA MET A 178 4.85 -20.15 10.74
C MET A 178 5.50 -20.19 12.13
N GLU A 179 6.80 -20.46 12.23
CA GLU A 179 7.53 -20.34 13.51
C GLU A 179 7.48 -18.91 14.06
N GLY A 180 7.79 -17.92 13.22
CA GLY A 180 7.71 -16.50 13.59
C GLY A 180 6.29 -16.05 13.90
N PHE A 181 5.33 -16.46 13.06
CA PHE A 181 3.92 -16.16 13.26
C PHE A 181 3.37 -16.68 14.60
N ASN A 182 3.69 -17.93 14.96
CA ASN A 182 3.24 -18.54 16.21
C ASN A 182 3.86 -17.87 17.43
N ARG A 183 5.15 -17.51 17.35
CA ARG A 183 5.85 -16.73 18.38
C ARG A 183 5.17 -15.37 18.61
N ASP A 184 4.84 -14.66 17.54
CA ASP A 184 4.20 -13.34 17.62
C ASP A 184 2.77 -13.42 18.17
N ARG A 185 2.02 -14.47 17.80
CA ARG A 185 0.70 -14.74 18.37
C ARG A 185 0.76 -14.98 19.88
N GLN A 186 1.68 -15.83 20.34
CA GLN A 186 1.86 -16.07 21.77
C GLN A 186 2.27 -14.79 22.52
N ALA A 187 3.19 -14.01 21.94
CA ALA A 187 3.62 -12.76 22.54
C ALA A 187 2.52 -11.69 22.54
N THR A 188 1.62 -11.70 21.55
CA THR A 188 0.40 -10.90 21.52
C THR A 188 -0.50 -11.23 22.71
N ASP A 189 -0.77 -12.52 22.94
CA ASP A 189 -1.59 -12.97 24.06
C ASP A 189 -0.99 -12.54 25.40
N ASN A 190 0.33 -12.69 25.55
CA ASN A 190 1.03 -12.28 26.77
C ASN A 190 0.92 -10.76 27.00
N LEU A 191 1.15 -9.94 25.97
CA LEU A 191 1.05 -8.48 26.08
C LEU A 191 -0.37 -8.03 26.39
N LEU A 192 -1.39 -8.54 25.69
CA LEU A 192 -2.77 -8.11 25.89
C LEU A 192 -3.33 -8.56 27.26
N ASN A 193 -2.94 -9.74 27.74
CA ASN A 193 -3.27 -10.17 29.11
C ASN A 193 -2.58 -9.31 30.17
N GLU A 194 -1.32 -8.91 29.94
CA GLU A 194 -0.60 -7.99 30.83
C GLU A 194 -1.27 -6.60 30.85
N VAL A 195 -1.67 -6.07 29.69
CA VAL A 195 -2.47 -4.84 29.63
C VAL A 195 -3.73 -4.98 30.48
N LEU A 196 -4.52 -6.06 30.28
CA LEU A 196 -5.73 -6.29 31.06
C LEU A 196 -5.51 -6.47 32.55
N SER A 197 -4.37 -7.01 32.98
CA SER A 197 -4.07 -7.23 34.40
C SER A 197 -3.79 -5.92 35.13
N TYR A 198 -3.43 -4.86 34.40
CA TYR A 198 -3.15 -3.52 34.92
C TYR A 198 -4.17 -2.44 34.56
N MET A 199 -5.12 -2.70 33.67
CA MET A 199 -6.29 -1.83 33.50
C MET A 199 -7.05 -1.72 34.83
N ASP A 200 -7.64 -0.57 35.12
CA ASP A 200 -8.53 -0.46 36.28
C ASP A 200 -9.85 -1.18 36.02
N THR A 201 -9.93 -2.42 36.50
CA THR A 201 -11.11 -3.31 36.35
C THR A 201 -11.79 -3.67 37.66
N ASP A 202 -11.16 -3.36 38.80
CA ASP A 202 -11.40 -4.10 40.05
C ASP A 202 -12.16 -3.32 41.11
N SER A 203 -12.32 -2.01 40.97
CA SER A 203 -13.07 -1.25 41.96
C SER A 203 -14.59 -1.40 41.76
N THR A 204 -15.26 -2.02 42.73
CA THR A 204 -16.72 -1.95 42.90
C THR A 204 -17.18 -0.60 43.48
N ASP A 205 -16.24 0.19 44.00
CA ASP A 205 -16.47 1.54 44.48
C ASP A 205 -16.30 2.54 43.32
N ALA A 206 -17.42 3.12 42.89
CA ALA A 206 -17.46 4.09 41.81
C ALA A 206 -16.58 5.32 42.07
N ALA A 207 -16.26 5.65 43.32
CA ALA A 207 -15.42 6.79 43.66
C ALA A 207 -13.92 6.56 43.42
N SER A 208 -13.47 5.30 43.35
CA SER A 208 -12.06 4.93 43.17
C SER A 208 -11.76 4.36 41.77
N ARG A 209 -12.78 4.22 40.92
CA ARG A 209 -12.62 3.74 39.54
C ARG A 209 -12.10 4.85 38.63
N GLN A 210 -11.16 4.49 37.77
CA GLN A 210 -10.72 5.32 36.68
C GLN A 210 -11.89 5.66 35.73
N PRO A 211 -11.91 6.88 35.16
CA PRO A 211 -13.09 7.39 34.49
C PRO A 211 -13.45 6.69 33.17
N HIS A 212 -12.53 5.96 32.53
CA HIS A 212 -12.72 5.52 31.14
C HIS A 212 -12.54 4.00 30.92
N SER A 213 -11.51 3.36 31.48
CA SER A 213 -11.21 1.92 31.28
C SER A 213 -11.24 1.49 29.80
N ARG A 214 -10.43 2.14 28.94
CA ARG A 214 -10.46 1.96 27.47
C ARG A 214 -9.15 1.44 26.87
N ILE A 215 -9.28 0.59 25.86
CA ILE A 215 -8.17 0.08 25.04
C ILE A 215 -8.47 0.40 23.58
N VAL A 216 -7.62 1.22 22.94
CA VAL A 216 -7.82 1.69 21.57
C VAL A 216 -6.72 1.17 20.65
N PHE A 217 -7.10 0.47 19.59
CA PHE A 217 -6.20 0.04 18.51
C PHE A 217 -6.23 1.08 17.37
N ASN A 218 -5.34 2.07 17.43
CA ASN A 218 -5.23 3.14 16.45
C ASN A 218 -4.48 2.67 15.19
N ALA A 219 -5.18 1.87 14.38
CA ALA A 219 -4.76 1.44 13.05
C ALA A 219 -5.97 1.11 12.17
N CYS A 220 -5.76 1.02 10.85
CA CYS A 220 -6.82 0.72 9.88
C CYS A 220 -7.52 -0.61 10.19
N LEU A 221 -8.85 -0.63 10.08
CA LEU A 221 -9.69 -1.83 10.10
C LEU A 221 -9.59 -2.71 11.36
N THR A 222 -8.93 -2.28 12.44
CA THR A 222 -8.71 -3.06 13.69
C THR A 222 -9.99 -3.43 14.42
N GLY A 223 -11.08 -2.71 14.15
CA GLY A 223 -12.43 -3.02 14.61
C GLY A 223 -13.25 -3.82 13.63
N SER A 224 -12.76 -4.10 12.41
CA SER A 224 -13.51 -4.65 11.28
C SER A 224 -13.27 -6.15 11.09
N ASN A 225 -14.20 -7.01 11.50
CA ASN A 225 -14.06 -8.46 11.29
C ASN A 225 -14.12 -8.81 9.80
N VAL A 226 -13.27 -9.73 9.35
CA VAL A 226 -13.18 -10.18 7.95
C VAL A 226 -13.46 -11.67 7.89
N VAL A 227 -14.37 -12.10 7.00
CA VAL A 227 -14.67 -13.52 6.75
C VAL A 227 -14.07 -13.90 5.40
N ARG A 228 -13.06 -14.77 5.39
CA ARG A 228 -12.29 -15.09 4.18
C ARG A 228 -12.69 -16.42 3.54
N ASN A 229 -13.15 -17.36 4.35
CA ASN A 229 -13.54 -18.68 3.86
C ASN A 229 -14.88 -18.62 3.14
N ALA A 230 -15.02 -19.48 2.13
CA ALA A 230 -16.28 -19.68 1.45
C ALA A 230 -17.36 -20.15 2.43
N ILE A 231 -18.57 -19.60 2.29
CA ILE A 231 -19.72 -19.93 3.11
C ILE A 231 -20.55 -20.96 2.35
N ALA A 232 -20.34 -22.24 2.68
CA ALA A 232 -20.89 -23.36 1.91
C ALA A 232 -22.39 -23.61 2.10
N SER A 233 -23.02 -23.00 3.11
CA SER A 233 -24.43 -23.27 3.44
C SER A 233 -25.39 -22.53 2.50
N GLY A 234 -26.30 -23.29 1.86
CA GLY A 234 -27.48 -22.74 1.18
C GLY A 234 -28.64 -22.39 2.11
N ASP A 235 -28.58 -22.81 3.38
CA ASP A 235 -29.50 -22.40 4.44
C ASP A 235 -28.99 -21.15 5.18
N GLN A 236 -29.88 -20.19 5.39
CA GLN A 236 -29.54 -18.90 5.99
C GLN A 236 -29.08 -19.05 7.45
N ALA A 237 -29.76 -19.82 8.28
CA ALA A 237 -29.42 -19.94 9.71
C ALA A 237 -28.06 -20.62 9.90
N ALA A 238 -27.78 -21.65 9.11
CA ALA A 238 -26.46 -22.29 9.09
C ALA A 238 -25.37 -21.36 8.55
N ALA A 239 -25.66 -20.52 7.56
CA ALA A 239 -24.71 -19.51 7.08
C ALA A 239 -24.41 -18.44 8.15
N GLN A 240 -25.44 -17.97 8.87
CA GLN A 240 -25.30 -17.02 9.99
C GLN A 240 -24.41 -17.61 11.10
N THR A 241 -24.69 -18.85 11.52
CA THR A 241 -23.86 -19.58 12.49
C THR A 241 -22.42 -19.72 12.01
N ALA A 242 -22.20 -20.11 10.75
CA ALA A 242 -20.85 -20.27 10.19
C ALA A 242 -20.05 -18.96 10.19
N ILE A 243 -20.69 -17.83 9.87
CA ILE A 243 -20.06 -16.50 9.96
C ILE A 243 -19.71 -16.17 11.42
N GLN A 244 -20.64 -16.36 12.35
CA GLN A 244 -20.42 -16.07 13.77
C GLN A 244 -19.29 -16.93 14.35
N ASP A 245 -19.26 -18.22 14.02
CA ASP A 245 -18.21 -19.15 14.44
C ASP A 245 -16.85 -18.78 13.85
N TYR A 246 -16.82 -18.38 12.58
CA TYR A 246 -15.62 -17.88 11.93
C TYR A 246 -15.10 -16.64 12.65
N ILE A 247 -15.96 -15.64 12.90
CA ILE A 247 -15.57 -14.39 13.58
C ILE A 247 -15.09 -14.67 15.01
N ARG A 248 -15.76 -15.58 15.74
CA ARG A 248 -15.32 -15.98 17.09
C ARG A 248 -13.91 -16.58 17.08
N SER A 249 -13.60 -17.36 16.05
CA SER A 249 -12.30 -18.02 15.90
C SER A 249 -11.22 -17.11 15.31
N ASN A 250 -11.63 -16.14 14.48
CA ASN A 250 -10.76 -15.25 13.71
C ASN A 250 -11.12 -13.77 13.92
N PRO A 251 -11.21 -13.29 15.17
CA PRO A 251 -11.70 -11.96 15.47
C PRO A 251 -10.74 -10.88 14.98
N SER A 252 -11.27 -9.68 14.77
CA SER A 252 -10.46 -8.47 14.69
C SER A 252 -9.75 -8.19 16.03
N LEU A 253 -8.71 -7.37 16.04
CA LEU A 253 -7.97 -6.99 17.25
C LEU A 253 -8.89 -6.42 18.32
N ALA A 254 -9.80 -5.51 17.95
CA ALA A 254 -10.73 -4.93 18.91
C ALA A 254 -11.73 -5.97 19.45
N THR A 255 -12.25 -6.87 18.59
CA THR A 255 -13.13 -7.97 18.99
C THR A 255 -12.41 -8.97 19.89
N TYR A 256 -11.16 -9.33 19.57
CA TYR A 256 -10.33 -10.23 20.35
C TYR A 256 -10.13 -9.70 21.77
N MET A 257 -9.73 -8.43 21.87
CA MET A 257 -9.53 -7.74 23.12
C MET A 257 -10.83 -7.63 23.94
N GLN A 258 -11.96 -7.35 23.29
CA GLN A 258 -13.26 -7.33 23.96
C GLN A 258 -13.65 -8.70 24.52
N ASN A 259 -13.36 -9.78 23.78
CA ASN A 259 -13.59 -11.14 24.23
C ASN A 259 -12.69 -11.51 25.41
N LEU A 260 -11.39 -11.14 25.37
CA LEU A 260 -10.48 -11.31 26.50
C LEU A 260 -10.95 -10.54 27.75
N ALA A 261 -11.55 -9.38 27.55
CA ALA A 261 -12.10 -8.53 28.62
C ALA A 261 -13.50 -8.96 29.10
N THR A 262 -14.06 -10.07 28.62
CA THR A 262 -15.42 -10.51 28.98
C THR A 262 -15.58 -10.58 30.50
N GLY A 263 -16.63 -9.93 31.03
CA GLY A 263 -16.88 -9.86 32.47
C GLY A 263 -16.14 -8.72 33.20
N ARG A 264 -15.33 -7.92 32.49
CA ARG A 264 -14.63 -6.75 33.04
C ARG A 264 -15.21 -5.46 32.45
N PRO A 265 -15.19 -4.33 33.18
CA PRO A 265 -15.71 -3.05 32.70
C PRO A 265 -14.71 -2.33 31.76
N VAL A 266 -14.17 -3.04 30.77
CA VAL A 266 -13.20 -2.49 29.79
C VAL A 266 -13.86 -2.40 28.42
N THR A 267 -13.70 -1.25 27.77
CA THR A 267 -14.14 -1.06 26.39
C THR A 267 -12.95 -1.18 25.44
N SER A 268 -13.08 -2.07 24.46
CA SER A 268 -12.14 -2.19 23.34
C SER A 268 -12.65 -1.43 22.13
N VAL A 269 -11.79 -0.65 21.49
CA VAL A 269 -12.12 0.23 20.36
C VAL A 269 -11.14 -0.03 19.21
N GLY A 270 -11.67 -0.16 18.01
CA GLY A 270 -10.90 -0.19 16.79
C GLY A 270 -11.70 0.41 15.64
N SER A 271 -11.01 0.75 14.55
CA SER A 271 -11.65 1.38 13.40
C SER A 271 -12.38 0.34 12.53
N ASN A 272 -13.58 0.68 12.08
CA ASN A 272 -14.27 -0.06 11.03
C ASN A 272 -13.70 0.17 9.63
N ALA A 273 -12.87 1.20 9.45
CA ALA A 273 -12.39 1.73 8.17
C ALA A 273 -10.86 1.78 8.07
N SER A 274 -10.36 1.93 6.85
CA SER A 274 -9.06 2.57 6.61
C SER A 274 -9.20 4.10 6.76
N PHE A 275 -8.19 4.76 7.32
CA PHE A 275 -8.22 6.20 7.57
C PHE A 275 -6.83 6.84 7.50
N GLY A 276 -6.79 8.15 7.28
CA GLY A 276 -5.57 8.95 7.37
C GLY A 276 -5.40 9.53 8.77
N GLN A 277 -5.22 10.84 8.88
CA GLN A 277 -5.16 11.50 10.19
C GLN A 277 -6.56 11.59 10.84
N VAL A 278 -6.64 11.36 12.15
CA VAL A 278 -7.88 11.34 12.95
C VAL A 278 -7.71 12.03 14.29
N GLY A 279 -8.81 12.49 14.88
CA GLY A 279 -8.84 12.89 16.29
C GLY A 279 -8.74 11.68 17.20
N LEU A 280 -8.06 11.84 18.35
CA LEU A 280 -7.73 10.74 19.26
C LEU A 280 -8.32 10.89 20.67
N LEU A 281 -8.98 12.01 20.95
CA LEU A 281 -9.68 12.28 22.21
C LEU A 281 -11.06 12.84 21.93
N ASN A 282 -12.06 12.29 22.59
CA ASN A 282 -13.39 12.87 22.57
C ASN A 282 -13.54 13.99 23.62
N SER A 283 -14.70 14.65 23.64
CA SER A 283 -14.96 15.78 24.55
C SER A 283 -14.89 15.38 26.03
N ARG A 284 -15.08 14.11 26.38
CA ARG A 284 -15.00 13.59 27.75
C ARG A 284 -13.56 13.27 28.18
N GLY A 285 -12.62 13.20 27.24
CA GLY A 285 -11.23 12.80 27.54
C GLY A 285 -11.00 11.30 27.37
N GLU A 286 -11.97 10.60 26.79
CA GLU A 286 -11.83 9.21 26.43
C GLU A 286 -11.02 9.11 25.12
N LEU A 287 -10.10 8.15 25.07
CA LEU A 287 -9.43 7.75 23.84
C LEU A 287 -10.46 7.16 22.86
N ASP A 288 -10.37 7.58 21.60
CA ASP A 288 -11.22 7.11 20.51
C ASP A 288 -10.52 7.33 19.16
N ILE A 289 -11.16 6.92 18.07
CA ILE A 289 -10.76 7.23 16.70
C ILE A 289 -11.87 8.09 16.10
N ILE A 290 -11.59 9.37 15.86
CA ILE A 290 -12.58 10.37 15.49
C ILE A 290 -12.27 10.89 14.09
N SER A 291 -13.09 10.50 13.11
CA SER A 291 -12.96 10.96 11.74
C SER A 291 -14.12 11.89 11.37
N ALA A 292 -13.80 13.11 10.91
CA ALA A 292 -14.80 13.99 10.32
C ALA A 292 -15.33 13.45 8.98
N ALA A 293 -14.46 12.75 8.23
CA ALA A 293 -14.83 12.12 6.97
C ALA A 293 -15.70 10.87 7.19
N ASP A 294 -15.49 10.15 8.29
CA ASP A 294 -16.29 9.01 8.71
C ASP A 294 -16.72 9.09 10.19
N PRO A 295 -17.81 9.82 10.50
CA PRO A 295 -18.28 9.97 11.88
C PRO A 295 -18.76 8.66 12.54
N ALA A 296 -18.90 7.57 11.77
CA ALA A 296 -19.31 6.27 12.28
C ALA A 296 -18.13 5.29 12.44
N ILE A 297 -16.89 5.75 12.24
CA ILE A 297 -15.70 4.89 12.16
C ILE A 297 -15.52 3.91 13.33
N THR A 298 -15.92 4.26 14.56
CA THR A 298 -15.90 3.36 15.74
C THR A 298 -17.28 2.90 16.20
N ALA A 299 -18.33 3.17 15.42
CA ALA A 299 -19.68 2.76 15.73
C ALA A 299 -19.86 1.23 15.70
N ASN A 300 -20.95 0.75 16.31
CA ASN A 300 -21.37 -0.63 16.13
C ASN A 300 -21.69 -0.94 14.65
N LYS A 301 -21.65 -2.22 14.30
CA LYS A 301 -21.73 -2.68 12.90
C LYS A 301 -23.01 -2.27 12.19
N LEU A 302 -24.16 -2.42 12.85
CA LEU A 302 -25.43 -2.05 12.24
C LEU A 302 -25.50 -0.55 11.93
N ARG A 303 -24.99 0.29 12.83
CA ARG A 303 -24.86 1.73 12.58
C ARG A 303 -23.84 2.01 11.47
N TYR A 304 -22.74 1.28 11.41
CA TYR A 304 -21.73 1.44 10.37
C TYR A 304 -22.24 1.01 8.98
N VAL A 305 -23.11 0.00 8.90
CA VAL A 305 -23.80 -0.38 7.66
C VAL A 305 -24.58 0.81 7.08
N GLU A 306 -25.26 1.57 7.93
CA GLU A 306 -26.09 2.70 7.50
C GLU A 306 -25.27 3.98 7.23
N PHE A 307 -24.25 4.25 8.05
CA PHE A 307 -23.59 5.56 8.06
C PHE A 307 -22.13 5.56 7.62
N GLY A 308 -21.44 4.42 7.66
CA GLY A 308 -20.03 4.27 7.29
C GLY A 308 -19.75 4.76 5.86
N THR A 309 -18.52 5.22 5.65
CA THR A 309 -18.11 5.88 4.41
C THR A 309 -17.04 5.13 3.64
N GLU A 310 -16.25 4.29 4.31
CA GLU A 310 -15.24 3.45 3.67
C GLU A 310 -15.84 2.12 3.18
N PRO A 311 -15.69 1.75 1.88
CA PRO A 311 -16.39 0.62 1.29
C PRO A 311 -16.09 -0.75 1.91
N SER A 312 -14.82 -1.05 2.18
CA SER A 312 -14.39 -2.36 2.68
C SER A 312 -14.99 -2.61 4.06
N GLY A 313 -14.88 -1.62 4.95
CA GLY A 313 -15.49 -1.61 6.26
C GLY A 313 -17.00 -1.74 6.21
N ALA A 314 -17.67 -1.02 5.30
CA ALA A 314 -19.12 -1.04 5.19
C ALA A 314 -19.62 -2.45 4.82
N LEU A 315 -18.98 -3.11 3.85
CA LEU A 315 -19.37 -4.45 3.42
C LEU A 315 -18.99 -5.54 4.43
N ARG A 316 -17.87 -5.38 5.15
CA ARG A 316 -17.54 -6.24 6.30
C ARG A 316 -18.59 -6.11 7.41
N ALA A 317 -19.01 -4.88 7.71
CA ALA A 317 -20.07 -4.63 8.69
C ALA A 317 -21.43 -5.17 8.23
N VAL A 318 -21.73 -5.19 6.92
CA VAL A 318 -22.92 -5.86 6.39
C VAL A 318 -22.89 -7.34 6.71
N LEU A 319 -21.81 -8.04 6.37
CA LEU A 319 -21.74 -9.49 6.56
C LEU A 319 -21.84 -9.86 8.05
N GLU A 320 -21.12 -9.12 8.91
CA GLU A 320 -21.15 -9.33 10.36
C GLU A 320 -22.53 -9.01 10.97
N SER A 321 -23.14 -7.87 10.60
CA SER A 321 -24.47 -7.52 11.12
C SER A 321 -25.54 -8.46 10.58
N TRP A 322 -25.42 -8.91 9.33
CA TRP A 322 -26.37 -9.83 8.71
C TRP A 322 -26.36 -11.20 9.38
N ALA A 323 -25.17 -11.66 9.80
CA ALA A 323 -25.02 -12.87 10.57
C ALA A 323 -25.77 -12.79 11.92
N ASN A 324 -25.78 -11.62 12.55
CA ASN A 324 -26.44 -11.40 13.84
C ASN A 324 -27.94 -11.10 13.71
N ASN A 325 -28.32 -10.27 12.74
CA ASN A 325 -29.69 -9.85 12.48
C ASN A 325 -29.81 -9.37 11.02
N SER A 326 -30.15 -10.32 10.13
CA SER A 326 -30.32 -10.05 8.71
C SER A 326 -31.40 -9.00 8.45
N THR A 327 -32.53 -9.06 9.15
CA THR A 327 -33.67 -8.17 8.94
C THR A 327 -33.29 -6.70 9.15
N ASP A 328 -32.66 -6.39 10.29
CA ASP A 328 -32.26 -5.02 10.59
C ASP A 328 -31.12 -4.55 9.68
N THR A 329 -30.23 -5.46 9.29
CA THR A 329 -29.13 -5.17 8.36
C THR A 329 -29.66 -4.82 6.96
N ILE A 330 -30.60 -5.60 6.43
CA ILE A 330 -31.28 -5.27 5.16
C ILE A 330 -32.00 -3.92 5.29
N ALA A 331 -32.69 -3.66 6.41
CA ALA A 331 -33.37 -2.38 6.63
C ALA A 331 -32.39 -1.19 6.68
N ALA A 332 -31.22 -1.36 7.29
CA ALA A 332 -30.15 -0.36 7.31
C ALA A 332 -29.60 -0.08 5.90
N MET A 333 -29.35 -1.13 5.11
CA MET A 333 -28.95 -0.97 3.71
C MET A 333 -30.04 -0.26 2.89
N GLN A 334 -31.32 -0.61 3.09
CA GLN A 334 -32.45 0.05 2.43
C GLN A 334 -32.54 1.54 2.76
N ARG A 335 -32.24 1.93 4.01
CA ARG A 335 -32.13 3.36 4.39
C ARG A 335 -30.97 4.03 3.65
N ARG A 336 -29.81 3.39 3.60
CA ARG A 336 -28.60 3.92 2.95
C ARG A 336 -28.76 4.11 1.43
N VAL A 337 -29.34 3.14 0.71
CA VAL A 337 -29.46 3.24 -0.76
C VAL A 337 -30.39 4.35 -1.26
N ARG A 338 -31.27 4.88 -0.38
CA ARG A 338 -32.12 6.05 -0.65
C ARG A 338 -31.34 7.37 -0.70
N ILE A 339 -30.13 7.40 -0.13
CA ILE A 339 -29.26 8.57 -0.16
C ILE A 339 -28.53 8.58 -1.51
N ALA A 340 -28.66 9.68 -2.25
CA ALA A 340 -27.95 9.84 -3.52
C ALA A 340 -26.43 9.89 -3.28
N PRO A 341 -25.63 9.14 -4.04
CA PRO A 341 -24.19 9.05 -3.77
C PRO A 341 -23.39 10.24 -4.31
N GLY A 342 -24.01 11.15 -5.07
CA GLY A 342 -23.32 12.25 -5.73
C GLY A 342 -22.27 11.75 -6.73
N ALA A 343 -21.17 12.48 -6.89
CA ALA A 343 -20.02 12.08 -7.73
C ALA A 343 -18.91 11.36 -6.93
N ASP A 344 -19.19 10.94 -5.70
CA ASP A 344 -18.22 10.31 -4.81
C ASP A 344 -18.03 8.82 -5.16
N TRP A 345 -16.78 8.36 -5.24
CA TRP A 345 -16.43 6.99 -5.63
C TRP A 345 -16.95 5.95 -4.61
N ASP A 346 -16.67 6.17 -3.33
CA ASP A 346 -16.96 5.19 -2.27
C ASP A 346 -18.46 5.07 -2.03
N LYS A 347 -19.16 6.21 -1.98
CA LYS A 347 -20.62 6.23 -1.81
C LYS A 347 -21.33 5.53 -2.96
N ARG A 348 -20.83 5.66 -4.20
CA ARG A 348 -21.37 4.94 -5.37
C ARG A 348 -21.15 3.44 -5.23
N LEU A 349 -19.94 3.04 -4.86
CA LEU A 349 -19.58 1.64 -4.69
C LEU A 349 -20.40 0.95 -3.58
N ILE A 350 -20.45 1.55 -2.38
CA ILE A 350 -21.27 1.06 -1.26
C ILE A 350 -22.74 0.95 -1.68
N ARG A 351 -23.29 2.03 -2.26
CA ARG A 351 -24.69 2.05 -2.67
C ARG A 351 -24.99 0.97 -3.70
N LYS A 352 -24.14 0.80 -4.72
CA LYS A 352 -24.38 -0.21 -5.75
C LYS A 352 -24.29 -1.62 -5.18
N ALA A 353 -23.28 -1.91 -4.37
CA ALA A 353 -23.17 -3.21 -3.70
C ALA A 353 -24.39 -3.52 -2.84
N TYR A 354 -24.89 -2.55 -2.07
CA TYR A 354 -26.11 -2.71 -1.27
C TYR A 354 -27.36 -2.94 -2.13
N GLN A 355 -27.47 -2.26 -3.27
CA GLN A 355 -28.58 -2.49 -4.21
C GLN A 355 -28.57 -3.93 -4.73
N LEU A 356 -27.39 -4.46 -5.08
CA LEU A 356 -27.25 -5.85 -5.53
C LEU A 356 -27.61 -6.83 -4.41
N ILE A 357 -27.12 -6.59 -3.18
CA ILE A 357 -27.44 -7.44 -2.02
C ILE A 357 -28.95 -7.45 -1.74
N ILE A 358 -29.58 -6.28 -1.65
CA ILE A 358 -31.02 -6.18 -1.36
C ILE A 358 -31.84 -6.88 -2.44
N ALA A 359 -31.49 -6.70 -3.72
CA ALA A 359 -32.28 -7.18 -4.84
C ALA A 359 -32.08 -8.68 -5.12
N GLN A 360 -30.87 -9.21 -4.89
CA GLN A 360 -30.48 -10.53 -5.39
C GLN A 360 -29.93 -11.47 -4.31
N TYR A 361 -29.28 -10.94 -3.27
CA TYR A 361 -28.46 -11.75 -2.34
C TYR A 361 -28.84 -11.60 -0.88
N SER A 362 -30.06 -11.14 -0.58
CA SER A 362 -30.50 -10.87 0.78
C SER A 362 -30.46 -12.09 1.71
N THR A 363 -30.47 -13.30 1.14
CA THR A 363 -30.34 -14.58 1.83
C THR A 363 -29.05 -15.35 1.48
N ASN A 364 -28.20 -14.82 0.60
CA ASN A 364 -27.01 -15.49 0.08
C ASN A 364 -25.73 -14.88 0.68
N ALA A 365 -25.30 -15.46 1.81
CA ALA A 365 -24.13 -15.01 2.54
C ALA A 365 -22.83 -15.06 1.73
N GLU A 366 -22.64 -16.08 0.89
CA GLU A 366 -21.43 -16.20 0.07
C GLU A 366 -21.36 -15.10 -0.99
N ALA A 367 -22.48 -14.79 -1.64
CA ALA A 367 -22.54 -13.69 -2.58
C ALA A 367 -22.29 -12.33 -1.89
N ILE A 368 -22.79 -12.12 -0.67
CA ILE A 368 -22.48 -10.92 0.14
C ILE A 368 -20.97 -10.85 0.42
N ARG A 369 -20.33 -11.95 0.82
CA ARG A 369 -18.89 -12.03 1.11
C ARG A 369 -18.03 -11.77 -0.13
N LEU A 370 -18.40 -12.36 -1.27
CA LEU A 370 -17.71 -12.16 -2.55
C LEU A 370 -17.85 -10.72 -3.04
N LEU A 371 -19.05 -10.12 -2.94
CA LEU A 371 -19.25 -8.70 -3.22
C LEU A 371 -18.37 -7.82 -2.33
N GLY A 372 -18.28 -8.11 -1.03
CA GLY A 372 -17.37 -7.40 -0.14
C GLY A 372 -15.90 -7.47 -0.58
N SER A 373 -15.44 -8.66 -0.98
CA SER A 373 -14.08 -8.86 -1.48
C SER A 373 -13.81 -8.09 -2.79
N GLY A 374 -14.78 -8.05 -3.69
CA GLY A 374 -14.66 -7.28 -4.93
C GLY A 374 -14.71 -5.77 -4.71
N VAL A 375 -15.55 -5.31 -3.77
CA VAL A 375 -15.64 -3.90 -3.36
C VAL A 375 -14.32 -3.41 -2.76
N GLU A 376 -13.65 -4.20 -1.93
CA GLU A 376 -12.33 -3.86 -1.36
C GLU A 376 -11.32 -3.55 -2.47
N ILE A 377 -11.21 -4.43 -3.48
CA ILE A 377 -10.32 -4.19 -4.63
C ILE A 377 -10.72 -2.94 -5.42
N LEU A 378 -12.01 -2.72 -5.67
CA LEU A 378 -12.50 -1.54 -6.41
C LEU A 378 -12.33 -0.24 -5.63
N ALA A 379 -12.37 -0.26 -4.29
CA ALA A 379 -12.21 0.92 -3.45
C ALA A 379 -10.78 1.46 -3.50
N GLU A 380 -9.79 0.58 -3.46
CA GLU A 380 -8.36 0.94 -3.45
C GLU A 380 -7.88 1.53 -4.79
N LEU A 381 -8.58 1.26 -5.89
CA LEU A 381 -8.20 1.72 -7.24
C LEU A 381 -8.04 3.22 -7.38
N LYS A 382 -8.82 4.02 -6.65
CA LYS A 382 -8.77 5.48 -6.80
C LYS A 382 -7.47 6.09 -6.26
N SER A 383 -6.69 5.32 -5.51
CA SER A 383 -5.46 5.77 -4.85
C SER A 383 -4.26 5.65 -5.83
N SER A 384 -3.96 6.75 -6.53
CA SER A 384 -2.92 6.90 -7.59
C SER A 384 -1.56 6.22 -7.34
N PRO A 385 -0.97 6.24 -6.13
CA PRO A 385 0.32 5.61 -5.88
C PRO A 385 0.31 4.08 -6.04
N HIS A 386 -0.84 3.42 -5.86
CA HIS A 386 -0.92 1.96 -5.84
C HIS A 386 -0.84 1.32 -7.22
N PHE A 387 -1.16 2.06 -8.30
CA PHE A 387 -1.12 1.52 -9.65
C PHE A 387 -0.05 2.16 -10.55
N GLU A 388 0.46 3.36 -10.21
CA GLU A 388 1.61 3.96 -10.92
C GLU A 388 2.93 3.24 -10.64
N ALA A 389 3.10 2.68 -9.44
CA ALA A 389 4.38 2.15 -8.96
C ALA A 389 4.42 0.63 -8.78
N ARG A 390 3.30 -0.10 -8.98
CA ARG A 390 3.20 -1.53 -8.66
C ARG A 390 2.43 -2.31 -9.72
N GLU A 391 3.15 -2.84 -10.71
CA GLU A 391 2.65 -3.87 -11.66
C GLU A 391 1.94 -5.03 -10.92
N SER A 392 2.38 -5.39 -9.70
CA SER A 392 1.74 -6.43 -8.88
C SER A 392 0.31 -6.10 -8.44
N PHE A 393 0.05 -4.85 -8.01
CA PHE A 393 -1.29 -4.41 -7.64
C PHE A 393 -2.18 -4.28 -8.88
N PHE A 394 -1.64 -3.71 -9.96
CA PHE A 394 -2.36 -3.61 -11.23
C PHE A 394 -2.74 -5.00 -11.77
N SER A 395 -1.81 -5.97 -11.75
CA SER A 395 -2.08 -7.37 -12.09
C SER A 395 -3.11 -8.00 -11.15
N THR A 396 -3.01 -7.75 -9.84
CA THR A 396 -4.01 -8.20 -8.86
C THR A 396 -5.39 -7.61 -9.13
N PHE A 397 -5.51 -6.36 -9.55
CA PHE A 397 -6.79 -5.79 -9.93
C PHE A 397 -7.35 -6.47 -11.19
N VAL A 398 -6.55 -6.55 -12.25
CA VAL A 398 -7.10 -6.97 -13.55
C VAL A 398 -7.26 -8.49 -13.65
N ASN A 399 -6.44 -9.26 -12.94
CA ASN A 399 -6.46 -10.73 -12.94
C ASN A 399 -6.84 -11.36 -11.60
N GLY A 400 -7.00 -10.58 -10.52
CA GLY A 400 -7.24 -11.11 -9.18
C GLY A 400 -8.52 -11.93 -9.07
N THR A 401 -8.42 -12.97 -8.25
CA THR A 401 -9.49 -13.93 -7.98
C THR A 401 -10.72 -13.26 -7.41
N ALA A 402 -10.58 -12.23 -6.57
CA ALA A 402 -11.71 -11.52 -5.96
C ALA A 402 -12.70 -10.97 -7.01
N LEU A 403 -12.21 -10.30 -8.06
CA LEU A 403 -13.08 -9.78 -9.13
C LEU A 403 -13.51 -10.87 -10.13
N ASN A 404 -12.76 -11.97 -10.25
CA ASN A 404 -13.15 -13.11 -11.09
C ASN A 404 -14.26 -13.94 -10.44
N ASN A 405 -14.36 -13.93 -9.11
CA ASN A 405 -15.37 -14.67 -8.37
C ASN A 405 -16.72 -13.94 -8.31
N LEU A 406 -16.77 -12.68 -8.75
CA LEU A 406 -18.04 -11.95 -8.87
C LEU A 406 -18.85 -12.44 -10.06
N ASN A 407 -20.18 -12.36 -9.95
CA ASN A 407 -21.04 -12.47 -11.11
C ASN A 407 -20.68 -11.37 -12.12
N THR A 408 -20.53 -11.74 -13.40
CA THR A 408 -20.14 -10.82 -14.47
C THR A 408 -21.07 -9.61 -14.60
N ALA A 409 -22.39 -9.83 -14.46
CA ALA A 409 -23.38 -8.76 -14.55
C ALA A 409 -23.30 -7.80 -13.36
N ASP A 410 -22.99 -8.31 -12.16
CA ASP A 410 -22.80 -7.47 -10.97
C ASP A 410 -21.54 -6.61 -11.09
N LEU A 411 -20.43 -7.20 -11.53
CA LEU A 411 -19.20 -6.44 -11.79
C LEU A 411 -19.46 -5.35 -12.85
N GLU A 412 -20.17 -5.68 -13.93
CA GLU A 412 -20.56 -4.69 -14.93
C GLU A 412 -21.46 -3.59 -14.36
N ALA A 413 -22.41 -3.92 -13.50
CA ALA A 413 -23.28 -2.95 -12.85
C ALA A 413 -22.50 -2.01 -11.90
N MET A 414 -21.50 -2.55 -11.18
CA MET A 414 -20.60 -1.76 -10.33
C MET A 414 -19.71 -0.82 -11.14
N LEU A 415 -19.03 -1.34 -12.18
CA LEU A 415 -18.18 -0.52 -13.05
C LEU A 415 -18.98 0.57 -13.78
N THR A 416 -20.22 0.26 -14.19
CA THR A 416 -21.13 1.23 -14.79
C THR A 416 -21.49 2.37 -13.84
N ASP A 417 -21.78 2.08 -12.57
CA ASP A 417 -22.12 3.11 -11.58
C ASP A 417 -20.89 3.97 -11.21
N LEU A 418 -19.73 3.33 -11.07
CA LEU A 418 -18.44 3.98 -10.81
C LEU A 418 -18.02 4.95 -11.94
N ALA A 419 -18.41 4.66 -13.19
CA ALA A 419 -18.13 5.54 -14.32
C ALA A 419 -18.76 6.94 -14.17
N GLY A 420 -19.78 7.09 -13.30
CA GLY A 420 -20.39 8.37 -12.96
C GLY A 420 -19.70 9.14 -11.82
N SER A 421 -18.58 8.65 -11.29
CA SER A 421 -17.82 9.31 -10.23
C SER A 421 -16.87 10.39 -10.78
N SER A 422 -16.54 11.35 -9.91
CA SER A 422 -15.52 12.37 -10.16
C SER A 422 -14.12 11.77 -10.26
N SER A 423 -13.78 10.77 -9.45
CA SER A 423 -12.48 10.06 -9.55
C SER A 423 -12.34 9.35 -10.89
N PHE A 424 -13.38 8.67 -11.38
CA PHE A 424 -13.35 8.08 -12.70
C PHE A 424 -13.19 9.15 -13.77
N THR A 425 -14.06 10.17 -13.80
CA THR A 425 -14.05 11.16 -14.87
C THR A 425 -12.82 12.08 -14.88
N GLY A 426 -12.25 12.37 -13.70
CA GLY A 426 -11.13 13.29 -13.50
C GLY A 426 -9.74 12.68 -13.65
N THR A 427 -9.61 11.34 -13.63
CA THR A 427 -8.31 10.67 -13.64
C THR A 427 -8.16 9.73 -14.85
N PRO A 428 -7.55 10.18 -15.97
CA PRO A 428 -7.36 9.36 -17.17
C PRO A 428 -6.67 8.00 -16.91
N GLY A 429 -5.63 7.96 -16.08
CA GLY A 429 -4.93 6.72 -15.73
C GLY A 429 -5.84 5.67 -15.08
N LEU A 430 -6.63 6.09 -14.08
CA LEU A 430 -7.64 5.23 -13.46
C LEU A 430 -8.64 4.67 -14.47
N ARG A 431 -9.09 5.50 -15.43
CA ARG A 431 -10.01 5.03 -16.49
C ARG A 431 -9.36 3.99 -17.40
N LEU A 432 -8.09 4.18 -17.78
CA LEU A 432 -7.34 3.21 -18.58
C LEU A 432 -7.24 1.87 -17.84
N ALA A 433 -6.91 1.89 -16.55
CA ALA A 433 -6.87 0.71 -15.70
C ALA A 433 -8.24 0.00 -15.64
N VAL A 434 -9.30 0.73 -15.30
CA VAL A 434 -10.65 0.18 -15.19
C VAL A 434 -11.13 -0.41 -16.51
N PHE A 435 -10.88 0.25 -17.65
CA PHE A 435 -11.30 -0.27 -18.94
C PHE A 435 -10.62 -1.59 -19.31
N GLN A 436 -9.36 -1.81 -18.94
CA GLN A 436 -8.68 -3.09 -19.19
C GLN A 436 -9.38 -4.25 -18.49
N ARG A 437 -9.78 -4.07 -17.22
CA ARG A 437 -10.61 -5.05 -16.51
C ARG A 437 -11.99 -5.18 -17.15
N TRP A 438 -12.63 -4.06 -17.48
CA TRP A 438 -13.98 -4.04 -18.02
C TRP A 438 -14.08 -4.72 -19.39
N MET A 439 -13.03 -4.63 -20.23
CA MET A 439 -13.00 -5.29 -21.53
C MET A 439 -12.94 -6.81 -21.45
N LYS A 440 -12.50 -7.40 -20.33
CA LYS A 440 -12.55 -8.85 -20.11
C LYS A 440 -13.98 -9.37 -20.00
N THR A 441 -14.92 -8.53 -19.57
CA THR A 441 -16.34 -8.89 -19.41
C THR A 441 -17.24 -8.23 -20.45
N ASN A 442 -16.88 -7.06 -20.95
CA ASN A 442 -17.63 -6.30 -21.95
C ASN A 442 -16.68 -5.71 -23.01
N VAL A 443 -16.55 -6.45 -24.12
CA VAL A 443 -15.70 -6.08 -25.26
C VAL A 443 -16.08 -4.74 -25.93
N ALA A 444 -17.30 -4.23 -25.72
CA ALA A 444 -17.70 -2.93 -26.27
C ALA A 444 -16.92 -1.76 -25.64
N LYS A 445 -16.28 -1.98 -24.48
CA LYS A 445 -15.44 -0.97 -23.80
C LYS A 445 -14.12 -0.69 -24.51
N LYS A 446 -13.73 -1.51 -25.51
CA LYS A 446 -12.57 -1.24 -26.39
C LYS A 446 -12.61 0.15 -27.02
N ALA A 447 -13.77 0.57 -27.51
CA ALA A 447 -13.91 1.89 -28.13
C ALA A 447 -13.62 3.04 -27.14
N ALA A 448 -14.08 2.91 -25.90
CA ALA A 448 -13.83 3.91 -24.86
C ALA A 448 -12.36 3.93 -24.42
N PHE A 449 -11.73 2.76 -24.29
CA PHE A 449 -10.29 2.63 -24.01
C PHE A 449 -9.45 3.28 -25.11
N MET A 450 -9.67 2.92 -26.37
CA MET A 450 -8.92 3.44 -27.52
C MET A 450 -9.13 4.94 -27.72
N SER A 451 -10.35 5.44 -27.50
CA SER A 451 -10.65 6.88 -27.53
C SER A 451 -9.90 7.64 -26.43
N LEU A 452 -9.82 7.08 -25.22
CA LEU A 452 -9.05 7.68 -24.14
C LEU A 452 -7.55 7.69 -24.48
N LEU A 453 -7.00 6.58 -24.96
CA LEU A 453 -5.61 6.47 -25.36
C LEU A 453 -5.24 7.47 -26.47
N GLN A 454 -6.14 7.71 -27.42
CA GLN A 454 -5.98 8.74 -28.45
C GLN A 454 -5.68 10.13 -27.86
N SER A 455 -6.27 10.46 -26.70
CA SER A 455 -6.13 11.76 -26.04
C SER A 455 -4.86 11.92 -25.20
N GLN A 456 -4.15 10.83 -24.89
CA GLN A 456 -3.00 10.82 -23.97
C GLN A 456 -1.67 10.64 -24.71
N THR A 457 -0.53 10.89 -24.07
CA THR A 457 0.79 10.44 -24.57
C THR A 457 1.09 9.03 -24.06
N CYS A 458 2.09 8.35 -24.65
CA CYS A 458 2.62 7.11 -24.09
C CYS A 458 3.14 7.36 -22.66
N SER A 459 3.87 8.45 -22.41
CA SER A 459 4.36 8.78 -21.05
C SER A 459 3.26 8.90 -20.00
N ALA A 460 2.10 9.43 -20.36
CA ALA A 460 0.96 9.57 -19.45
C ALA A 460 0.15 8.27 -19.29
N SER A 461 0.32 7.30 -20.19
CA SER A 461 -0.51 6.08 -20.25
C SER A 461 0.25 4.83 -19.81
N LEU A 462 1.58 4.80 -19.98
CA LEU A 462 2.42 3.62 -19.74
C LEU A 462 2.30 3.06 -18.31
N PRO A 463 2.22 3.88 -17.24
CA PRO A 463 2.02 3.35 -15.88
C PRO A 463 0.66 2.67 -15.67
N PHE A 464 -0.25 2.77 -16.63
CA PHE A 464 -1.66 2.38 -16.49
C PHE A 464 -2.11 1.35 -17.50
N VAL A 465 -1.24 0.93 -18.42
CA VAL A 465 -1.57 0.02 -19.51
C VAL A 465 -0.64 -1.18 -19.48
N SER A 466 -1.18 -2.35 -19.15
CA SER A 466 -0.43 -3.60 -19.15
C SER A 466 -0.55 -4.27 -20.51
N ILE A 467 0.55 -4.23 -21.28
CA ILE A 467 0.63 -4.84 -22.61
C ILE A 467 0.49 -6.36 -22.53
N SER A 468 1.17 -7.01 -21.59
CA SER A 468 1.10 -8.46 -21.38
C SER A 468 -0.32 -8.92 -21.10
N LEU A 469 -1.08 -8.11 -20.35
CA LEU A 469 -2.47 -8.41 -20.03
C LEU A 469 -3.39 -8.28 -21.24
N LEU A 470 -3.25 -7.18 -22.00
CA LEU A 470 -4.00 -6.97 -23.22
C LEU A 470 -3.72 -8.09 -24.23
N ASP A 471 -2.47 -8.54 -24.31
CA ASP A 471 -2.04 -9.61 -25.20
C ASP A 471 -2.58 -10.98 -24.78
N GLY A 472 -2.43 -11.32 -23.49
CA GLY A 472 -2.95 -12.57 -22.92
C GLY A 472 -4.48 -12.70 -23.00
N ALA A 473 -5.20 -11.58 -23.11
CA ALA A 473 -6.63 -11.54 -23.36
C ALA A 473 -7.01 -11.53 -24.87
N GLY A 474 -6.03 -11.59 -25.78
CA GLY A 474 -6.23 -11.49 -27.23
C GLY A 474 -6.65 -10.10 -27.72
N LEU A 475 -6.58 -9.07 -26.87
CA LEU A 475 -7.06 -7.72 -27.17
C LEU A 475 -6.03 -6.90 -27.96
N MET A 476 -4.72 -7.18 -27.84
CA MET A 476 -3.68 -6.46 -28.58
C MET A 476 -3.89 -6.54 -30.09
N GLN A 477 -4.00 -7.75 -30.63
CA GLN A 477 -4.20 -7.97 -32.06
C GLN A 477 -5.52 -7.35 -32.55
N ASP A 478 -6.60 -7.57 -31.81
CA ASP A 478 -7.95 -7.07 -32.12
C ASP A 478 -7.99 -5.53 -32.15
N MET A 479 -7.38 -4.86 -31.18
CA MET A 479 -7.34 -3.39 -31.15
C MET A 479 -6.41 -2.78 -32.22
N LEU A 480 -5.29 -3.43 -32.54
CA LEU A 480 -4.38 -2.95 -33.59
C LEU A 480 -4.95 -3.14 -35.00
N ASN A 481 -5.68 -4.23 -35.23
CA ASN A 481 -6.29 -4.55 -36.54
C ASN A 481 -7.70 -3.96 -36.71
N GLY A 482 -8.40 -3.66 -35.62
CA GLY A 482 -9.78 -3.17 -35.65
C GLY A 482 -9.94 -1.76 -36.22
N SER A 483 -11.18 -1.31 -36.39
CA SER A 483 -11.51 0.02 -36.95
C SER A 483 -11.41 1.17 -35.93
N PHE A 484 -10.26 1.26 -35.25
CA PHE A 484 -9.96 2.35 -34.31
C PHE A 484 -9.11 3.44 -34.96
N ASN A 485 -9.06 4.62 -34.31
CA ASN A 485 -8.25 5.74 -34.76
C ASN A 485 -6.76 5.37 -34.84
N ASP A 486 -6.09 5.73 -35.93
CA ASP A 486 -4.69 5.36 -36.17
C ASP A 486 -3.73 5.94 -35.13
N ASN A 487 -4.03 7.10 -34.55
CA ASN A 487 -3.21 7.67 -33.48
C ASN A 487 -3.32 6.84 -32.18
N ALA A 488 -4.51 6.31 -31.88
CA ALA A 488 -4.68 5.39 -30.75
C ALA A 488 -3.92 4.08 -30.98
N LYS A 489 -4.01 3.50 -32.18
CA LYS A 489 -3.26 2.29 -32.56
C LYS A 489 -1.76 2.52 -32.51
N LEU A 490 -1.28 3.65 -33.02
CA LEU A 490 0.12 4.05 -32.95
C LEU A 490 0.60 4.07 -31.49
N LYS A 491 -0.13 4.74 -30.58
CA LYS A 491 0.26 4.80 -29.16
C LYS A 491 0.24 3.44 -28.49
N LEU A 492 -0.75 2.60 -28.77
CA LEU A 492 -0.82 1.24 -28.25
C LEU A 492 0.38 0.41 -28.73
N ALA A 493 0.71 0.49 -30.02
CA ALA A 493 1.83 -0.22 -30.61
C ALA A 493 3.18 0.31 -30.08
N LEU A 494 3.34 1.63 -29.92
CA LEU A 494 4.54 2.23 -29.32
C LEU A 494 4.73 1.74 -27.88
N MET A 495 3.70 1.77 -27.03
CA MET A 495 3.80 1.21 -25.67
C MET A 495 4.15 -0.29 -25.68
N GLY A 496 3.66 -1.03 -26.68
CA GLY A 496 3.95 -2.46 -26.86
C GLY A 496 5.41 -2.79 -27.20
N VAL A 497 6.26 -1.80 -27.51
CA VAL A 497 7.70 -1.99 -27.79
C VAL A 497 8.62 -1.17 -26.86
N ILE A 498 8.07 -0.31 -25.99
CA ILE A 498 8.84 0.49 -25.03
C ILE A 498 9.25 -0.38 -23.83
N GLY A 499 10.46 -0.17 -23.30
CA GLY A 499 10.94 -0.85 -22.09
C GLY A 499 11.22 -2.33 -22.33
N GLU A 500 10.62 -3.23 -21.57
CA GLU A 500 10.77 -4.67 -21.81
C GLU A 500 9.57 -5.26 -22.55
N ASN A 501 8.59 -4.41 -22.92
CA ASN A 501 7.55 -4.83 -23.83
C ASN A 501 8.17 -5.10 -25.21
N ASP A 502 7.99 -6.32 -25.71
CA ASP A 502 8.35 -6.73 -27.07
C ASP A 502 7.19 -7.49 -27.73
N ASN A 503 6.02 -6.84 -27.75
CA ASN A 503 4.82 -7.47 -28.24
C ASN A 503 4.86 -7.64 -29.77
N SER A 504 4.68 -8.88 -30.24
CA SER A 504 4.79 -9.24 -31.65
C SER A 504 3.76 -8.53 -32.55
N HIS A 505 2.54 -8.32 -32.06
CA HIS A 505 1.50 -7.58 -32.79
C HIS A 505 1.83 -6.09 -32.89
N ALA A 506 2.33 -5.50 -31.81
CA ALA A 506 2.81 -4.12 -31.79
C ALA A 506 3.98 -3.89 -32.76
N ARG A 507 5.00 -4.77 -32.74
CA ARG A 507 6.11 -4.74 -33.71
C ARG A 507 5.60 -4.81 -35.14
N SER A 508 4.73 -5.78 -35.43
CA SER A 508 4.18 -5.98 -36.77
C SER A 508 3.43 -4.74 -37.27
N HIS A 509 2.65 -4.10 -36.39
CA HIS A 509 1.94 -2.86 -36.71
C HIS A 509 2.90 -1.71 -37.02
N LEU A 510 3.92 -1.48 -36.19
CA LEU A 510 4.91 -0.42 -36.40
C LEU A 510 5.76 -0.64 -37.65
N LEU A 511 6.20 -1.87 -37.92
CA LEU A 511 6.91 -2.22 -39.15
C LEU A 511 6.03 -2.02 -40.39
N GLY A 512 4.73 -2.30 -40.30
CA GLY A 512 3.75 -2.00 -41.34
C GLY A 512 3.64 -0.50 -41.62
N LEU A 513 3.65 0.35 -40.58
CA LEU A 513 3.64 1.82 -40.73
C LEU A 513 4.96 2.38 -41.30
N LEU A 514 6.09 1.72 -41.05
CA LEU A 514 7.38 2.07 -41.67
C LEU A 514 7.43 1.71 -43.15
N ALA A 515 6.77 0.61 -43.55
CA ALA A 515 6.77 0.12 -44.93
C ALA A 515 8.18 0.00 -45.55
N GLY A 516 9.17 -0.40 -44.72
CA GLY A 516 10.57 -0.54 -45.12
C GLY A 516 11.40 0.76 -45.10
N ALA A 517 10.82 1.89 -44.69
CA ALA A 517 11.55 3.14 -44.49
C ALA A 517 12.44 3.11 -43.23
N THR A 518 13.46 3.96 -43.19
CA THR A 518 14.40 4.11 -42.07
C THR A 518 13.96 5.12 -41.02
N SER A 519 12.81 5.77 -41.21
CA SER A 519 12.18 6.72 -40.29
C SER A 519 10.66 6.64 -40.44
N PHE A 520 9.91 6.96 -39.38
CA PHE A 520 8.45 7.01 -39.49
C PHE A 520 8.00 8.21 -40.33
N PRO A 521 6.86 8.09 -41.05
CA PRO A 521 6.26 9.25 -41.70
C PRO A 521 6.01 10.39 -40.71
N SER A 522 6.47 11.60 -41.02
CA SER A 522 6.36 12.78 -40.14
C SER A 522 4.91 13.09 -39.71
N ALA A 523 3.93 12.73 -40.56
CA ALA A 523 2.51 12.84 -40.27
C ALA A 523 2.04 12.04 -39.04
N LEU A 524 2.74 10.95 -38.70
CA LEU A 524 2.46 10.14 -37.50
C LEU A 524 2.87 10.85 -36.21
N ARG A 525 3.79 11.82 -36.30
CA ARG A 525 4.27 12.64 -35.15
C ARG A 525 4.70 11.77 -33.95
N VAL A 526 5.51 10.74 -34.21
CA VAL A 526 5.90 9.71 -33.23
C VAL A 526 6.46 10.32 -31.94
N GLY A 527 7.39 11.28 -32.02
CA GLY A 527 7.91 11.96 -30.83
C GLY A 527 6.82 12.61 -29.94
N ARG A 528 5.77 13.18 -30.55
CA ARG A 528 4.63 13.74 -29.80
C ARG A 528 3.75 12.65 -29.19
N ALA A 529 3.60 11.51 -29.86
CA ALA A 529 2.87 10.36 -29.32
C ALA A 529 3.60 9.77 -28.11
N LEU A 530 4.92 9.66 -28.17
CA LEU A 530 5.78 9.14 -27.10
C LEU A 530 5.78 10.04 -25.85
N GLY A 531 5.85 11.37 -26.04
CA GLY A 531 6.07 12.30 -24.94
C GLY A 531 7.46 12.09 -24.33
N THR A 532 7.55 11.95 -23.01
CA THR A 532 8.82 11.69 -22.30
C THR A 532 9.14 10.20 -22.12
N ALA A 533 8.31 9.30 -22.64
CA ALA A 533 8.50 7.86 -22.44
C ALA A 533 9.69 7.28 -23.22
N SER A 534 9.97 7.84 -24.40
CA SER A 534 11.05 7.42 -25.29
C SER A 534 11.20 8.43 -26.44
N ASN A 535 12.03 8.13 -27.43
CA ASN A 535 12.19 8.90 -28.66
C ASN A 535 12.13 7.98 -29.90
N GLU A 536 11.91 8.57 -31.08
CA GLU A 536 11.74 7.81 -32.33
C GLU A 536 12.95 6.92 -32.66
N ALA A 537 14.17 7.40 -32.43
CA ALA A 537 15.38 6.64 -32.70
C ALA A 537 15.46 5.36 -31.86
N ALA A 538 15.12 5.44 -30.57
CA ALA A 538 15.07 4.28 -29.69
C ALA A 538 14.01 3.25 -30.14
N ILE A 539 12.86 3.72 -30.66
CA ILE A 539 11.84 2.83 -31.22
C ILE A 539 12.35 2.13 -32.49
N LEU A 540 12.97 2.87 -33.42
CA LEU A 540 13.52 2.31 -34.65
C LEU A 540 14.62 1.26 -34.36
N GLN A 541 15.50 1.54 -33.40
CA GLN A 541 16.52 0.60 -32.94
C GLN A 541 15.89 -0.70 -32.43
N ARG A 542 14.83 -0.62 -31.62
CA ARG A 542 14.11 -1.80 -31.10
C ARG A 542 13.40 -2.60 -32.20
N LEU A 543 12.94 -1.93 -33.24
CA LEU A 543 12.36 -2.58 -34.42
C LEU A 543 13.42 -3.24 -35.33
N GLY A 544 14.72 -3.06 -35.03
CA GLY A 544 15.82 -3.55 -35.87
C GLY A 544 16.02 -2.73 -37.14
N VAL A 545 15.47 -1.51 -37.18
CA VAL A 545 15.57 -0.60 -38.33
C VAL A 545 16.73 0.36 -38.05
N PHE A 546 17.92 -0.07 -38.46
CA PHE A 546 19.13 0.75 -38.36
C PHE A 546 19.12 1.85 -39.44
N SER A 547 19.20 3.10 -39.01
CA SER A 547 19.78 4.14 -39.84
C SER A 547 21.28 4.14 -39.57
N ALA A 548 22.12 3.91 -40.60
CA ALA A 548 23.53 4.28 -40.50
C ALA A 548 23.60 5.76 -40.08
N PRO A 549 24.49 6.16 -39.15
CA PRO A 549 24.63 7.58 -38.81
C PRO A 549 24.88 8.36 -40.10
N ALA A 550 24.05 9.37 -40.36
CA ALA A 550 24.19 10.20 -41.54
C ALA A 550 25.61 10.76 -41.58
N ALA A 551 26.31 10.58 -42.72
CA ALA A 551 27.58 11.25 -42.96
C ALA A 551 27.39 12.76 -42.70
N PRO A 552 28.30 13.42 -41.96
CA PRO A 552 28.09 14.79 -41.54
C PRO A 552 27.92 15.68 -42.77
N SER A 553 26.76 16.34 -42.86
CA SER A 553 26.51 17.32 -43.91
C SER A 553 27.42 18.52 -43.69
N SER A 554 28.20 18.86 -44.70
CA SER A 554 29.02 20.06 -44.77
C SER A 554 28.14 21.32 -44.80
N SER A 555 27.66 21.77 -43.65
CA SER A 555 27.12 23.11 -43.48
C SER A 555 27.64 23.71 -42.18
N SER A 556 28.44 24.74 -42.35
CA SER A 556 29.13 25.51 -41.31
C SER A 556 28.15 26.24 -40.40
N SER A 557 27.84 25.62 -39.27
CA SER A 557 27.63 26.31 -38.00
C SER A 557 28.07 25.32 -36.92
N ALA A 558 29.17 25.65 -36.24
CA ALA A 558 29.80 24.77 -35.27
C ALA A 558 28.75 24.26 -34.25
N PRO A 559 28.58 22.94 -34.09
CA PRO A 559 27.87 22.40 -32.95
C PRO A 559 28.61 22.84 -31.68
N PRO A 560 27.91 22.98 -30.53
CA PRO A 560 28.62 23.00 -29.27
C PRO A 560 29.51 21.74 -29.22
N PRO A 561 30.75 21.82 -28.70
CA PRO A 561 31.66 20.68 -28.71
C PRO A 561 30.93 19.48 -28.10
N SER A 562 30.88 18.36 -28.83
CA SER A 562 30.45 17.09 -28.27
C SER A 562 31.24 16.87 -26.98
N PRO A 563 30.58 16.52 -25.87
CA PRO A 563 31.28 16.37 -24.61
C PRO A 563 32.39 15.31 -24.80
N THR A 564 33.62 15.69 -24.47
CA THR A 564 34.78 14.79 -24.56
C THR A 564 34.52 13.56 -23.71
N ALA A 565 34.63 12.38 -24.32
CA ALA A 565 34.51 11.10 -23.61
C ALA A 565 35.39 11.13 -22.35
N ASN A 566 34.77 10.87 -21.21
CA ASN A 566 35.38 11.01 -19.89
C ASN A 566 35.49 9.67 -19.13
N THR A 567 35.01 8.59 -19.74
CA THR A 567 34.96 7.26 -19.13
C THR A 567 35.48 6.21 -20.09
N ARG A 568 36.29 5.31 -19.54
CA ARG A 568 36.87 4.16 -20.21
C ARG A 568 35.97 2.94 -20.00
N ILE A 569 35.62 2.25 -21.09
CA ILE A 569 34.90 0.97 -21.03
C ILE A 569 35.89 -0.18 -20.77
N HIS A 570 35.41 -1.24 -20.09
CA HIS A 570 36.17 -2.46 -19.87
C HIS A 570 36.76 -3.03 -21.17
N GLY A 571 38.06 -3.30 -21.15
CA GLY A 571 38.82 -3.83 -22.29
C GLY A 571 39.34 -2.80 -23.30
N GLU A 572 39.01 -1.51 -23.15
CA GLU A 572 39.49 -0.45 -24.07
C GLU A 572 40.72 0.28 -23.51
N THR A 573 41.49 0.97 -24.36
CA THR A 573 42.67 1.75 -23.95
C THR A 573 42.39 3.22 -23.71
N ASP A 574 41.31 3.74 -24.29
CA ASP A 574 40.97 5.16 -24.32
C ASP A 574 39.58 5.40 -23.70
N ASN A 575 39.31 6.65 -23.31
CA ASN A 575 37.95 7.05 -22.94
C ASN A 575 37.09 7.15 -24.20
N THR A 576 36.01 6.38 -24.25
CA THR A 576 35.14 6.26 -25.44
C THR A 576 33.69 6.59 -25.16
N VAL A 577 33.33 6.76 -23.88
CA VAL A 577 31.97 7.16 -23.44
C VAL A 577 32.04 8.43 -22.61
N PHE A 578 31.09 9.32 -22.84
CA PHE A 578 30.82 10.44 -21.94
C PHE A 578 29.71 10.05 -20.96
N LEU A 579 30.00 10.24 -19.66
CA LEU A 579 29.06 10.11 -18.56
C LEU A 579 28.79 11.47 -17.93
N GLU A 580 27.52 11.80 -17.74
CA GLU A 580 27.12 12.83 -16.78
C GLU A 580 27.22 12.23 -15.38
N THR A 581 28.03 12.85 -14.50
CA THR A 581 28.31 12.31 -13.16
C THR A 581 27.04 12.22 -12.32
N ARG A 582 26.86 11.07 -11.67
CA ARG A 582 25.80 10.81 -10.70
C ARG A 582 26.44 10.23 -9.44
N HIS A 583 25.82 10.52 -8.29
CA HIS A 583 26.19 9.95 -6.98
C HIS A 583 24.95 9.36 -6.34
N GLN A 584 24.48 8.26 -6.93
CA GLN A 584 23.24 7.59 -6.54
C GLN A 584 23.48 6.08 -6.45
N VAL A 585 22.49 5.37 -5.93
CA VAL A 585 22.45 3.91 -5.96
C VAL A 585 21.40 3.50 -7.00
N ALA A 586 21.79 2.64 -7.94
CA ALA A 586 20.89 1.97 -8.86
C ALA A 586 20.41 0.67 -8.21
N ILE A 587 19.09 0.54 -8.02
CA ILE A 587 18.46 -0.65 -7.46
C ILE A 587 17.74 -1.37 -8.60
N GLY A 588 18.00 -2.66 -8.81
CA GLY A 588 17.29 -3.44 -9.84
C GLY A 588 15.77 -3.39 -9.62
N SER A 589 15.02 -2.77 -10.52
CA SER A 589 13.56 -2.68 -10.40
C SER A 589 12.85 -3.76 -11.24
N ASN A 590 13.58 -4.44 -12.13
CA ASN A 590 13.08 -5.54 -12.94
C ASN A 590 13.04 -6.88 -12.17
N PRO A 591 11.89 -7.58 -12.07
CA PRO A 591 11.78 -8.91 -11.46
C PRO A 591 12.57 -10.02 -12.15
N TYR A 592 12.97 -9.84 -13.41
CA TYR A 592 13.85 -10.75 -14.14
C TYR A 592 15.33 -10.34 -14.07
N GLY A 593 15.62 -9.25 -13.34
CA GLY A 593 16.95 -8.65 -13.22
C GLY A 593 17.33 -7.76 -14.39
N ALA A 594 18.04 -6.67 -14.13
CA ALA A 594 18.53 -5.76 -15.16
C ALA A 594 19.83 -6.29 -15.77
N SER A 595 19.84 -6.57 -17.07
CA SER A 595 21.06 -6.97 -17.78
C SER A 595 22.17 -5.94 -17.61
N ILE A 596 23.29 -6.36 -17.05
CA ILE A 596 24.52 -5.58 -16.95
C ILE A 596 25.30 -5.80 -18.23
N ARG A 597 25.60 -4.71 -18.94
CA ARG A 597 26.24 -4.74 -20.26
C ARG A 597 27.56 -3.97 -20.28
N ILE A 598 28.49 -4.40 -21.14
CA ILE A 598 29.79 -3.75 -21.29
C ILE A 598 29.64 -2.33 -21.88
N ARG A 599 28.65 -2.09 -22.75
CA ARG A 599 28.43 -0.78 -23.38
C ARG A 599 27.00 -0.29 -23.14
N PRO A 600 26.74 1.03 -23.24
CA PRO A 600 25.39 1.60 -23.19
C PRO A 600 24.63 1.33 -24.50
N ASP A 601 24.51 0.06 -24.85
CA ASP A 601 23.88 -0.45 -26.06
C ASP A 601 23.26 -1.83 -25.77
N SER A 602 21.98 -2.00 -26.15
CA SER A 602 21.22 -3.22 -25.93
C SER A 602 21.74 -4.40 -26.75
N SER A 603 22.52 -4.14 -27.80
CA SER A 603 23.19 -5.18 -28.60
C SER A 603 24.53 -5.63 -28.01
N SER A 604 25.06 -4.90 -27.01
CA SER A 604 26.36 -5.20 -26.43
C SER A 604 26.31 -6.40 -25.49
N THR A 605 27.47 -7.04 -25.31
CA THR A 605 27.62 -8.24 -24.49
C THR A 605 27.10 -8.02 -23.07
N GLU A 606 26.22 -8.91 -22.66
CA GLU A 606 25.75 -9.03 -21.28
C GLU A 606 26.79 -9.77 -20.45
N VAL A 607 27.19 -9.17 -19.34
CA VAL A 607 28.27 -9.65 -18.46
C VAL A 607 27.78 -10.01 -17.06
N GLY A 608 26.50 -9.75 -16.80
CA GLY A 608 25.84 -10.15 -15.58
C GLY A 608 24.41 -9.64 -15.56
N THR A 609 23.76 -9.83 -14.43
CA THR A 609 22.40 -9.36 -14.18
C THR A 609 22.40 -8.72 -12.80
N LEU A 610 21.90 -7.49 -12.72
CA LEU A 610 21.60 -6.83 -11.46
C LEU A 610 20.22 -7.34 -11.05
N ALA A 611 20.17 -8.29 -10.12
CA ALA A 611 18.91 -8.91 -9.71
C ALA A 611 17.92 -7.87 -9.15
N GLN A 612 16.63 -8.23 -9.12
CA GLN A 612 15.63 -7.38 -8.48
C GLN A 612 16.08 -7.04 -7.06
N SER A 613 16.09 -5.75 -6.74
CA SER A 613 16.47 -5.16 -5.45
C SER A 613 17.94 -5.27 -5.07
N GLN A 614 18.76 -5.84 -5.97
CA GLN A 614 20.20 -5.72 -5.84
C GLN A 614 20.62 -4.29 -6.18
N SER A 615 21.50 -3.73 -5.36
CA SER A 615 22.03 -2.39 -5.54
C SER A 615 23.39 -2.39 -6.23
N ALA A 616 23.65 -1.34 -7.00
CA ALA A 616 24.96 -1.00 -7.53
C ALA A 616 25.19 0.51 -7.44
N PHE A 617 26.44 0.93 -7.24
CA PHE A 617 26.77 2.36 -7.24
C PHE A 617 26.62 2.91 -8.65
N ALA A 618 25.72 3.89 -8.82
CA ALA A 618 25.57 4.63 -10.06
C ALA A 618 26.60 5.76 -10.09
N ILE A 619 27.57 5.64 -11.00
CA ILE A 619 28.69 6.59 -11.15
C ILE A 619 28.45 7.64 -12.24
N GLY A 620 27.44 7.43 -13.07
CA GLY A 620 27.02 8.38 -14.08
C GLY A 620 25.92 7.86 -14.98
N GLU A 621 25.56 8.63 -15.98
CA GLU A 621 24.56 8.24 -16.97
C GLU A 621 24.92 8.72 -18.37
N THR A 622 24.41 8.01 -19.37
CA THR A 622 24.56 8.38 -20.78
C THR A 622 23.36 7.86 -21.57
N GLY A 623 22.59 8.78 -22.17
CA GLY A 623 21.33 8.44 -22.83
C GLY A 623 20.36 7.69 -21.89
N ASP A 624 19.92 6.51 -22.33
CA ASP A 624 18.99 5.63 -21.60
C ASP A 624 19.68 4.67 -20.62
N TRP A 625 20.97 4.87 -20.36
CA TRP A 625 21.80 3.97 -19.56
C TRP A 625 22.32 4.63 -18.30
N VAL A 626 22.35 3.86 -17.22
CA VAL A 626 23.06 4.17 -15.98
C VAL A 626 24.38 3.43 -16.01
N ALA A 627 25.47 4.15 -15.82
CA ALA A 627 26.79 3.57 -15.58
C ALA A 627 26.91 3.17 -14.12
N ILE A 628 27.27 1.91 -13.88
CA ILE A 628 27.43 1.32 -12.55
C ILE A 628 28.84 0.79 -12.34
N GLU A 629 29.26 0.69 -11.08
CA GLU A 629 30.44 -0.10 -10.72
C GLU A 629 30.12 -1.61 -10.76
N HIS A 630 30.91 -2.37 -11.52
CA HIS A 630 30.73 -3.81 -11.69
C HIS A 630 32.08 -4.55 -11.73
N THR A 631 32.20 -5.64 -10.98
CA THR A 631 33.40 -6.48 -10.98
C THR A 631 33.25 -7.62 -11.99
N PHE A 632 34.03 -7.55 -13.07
CA PHE A 632 34.04 -8.58 -14.12
C PHE A 632 34.70 -9.88 -13.63
N THR A 633 34.23 -11.02 -14.15
CA THR A 633 34.78 -12.34 -13.81
C THR A 633 36.28 -12.41 -14.09
N GLY A 634 37.09 -12.64 -13.04
CA GLY A 634 38.55 -12.71 -13.13
C GLY A 634 39.28 -11.40 -12.81
N GLU A 635 38.56 -10.31 -12.61
CA GLU A 635 39.11 -9.01 -12.19
C GLU A 635 39.03 -8.83 -10.66
N THR A 636 39.96 -8.05 -10.12
CA THR A 636 40.02 -7.73 -8.67
C THR A 636 39.54 -6.32 -8.33
N ARG A 637 39.19 -5.52 -9.35
CA ARG A 637 38.73 -4.14 -9.19
C ARG A 637 37.43 -3.95 -9.98
N PRO A 638 36.47 -3.18 -9.44
CA PRO A 638 35.28 -2.82 -10.19
C PRO A 638 35.64 -1.89 -11.35
N GLU A 639 35.00 -2.11 -12.49
CA GLU A 639 35.07 -1.27 -13.68
C GLU A 639 33.67 -0.77 -14.05
N THR A 640 33.56 0.07 -15.09
CA THR A 640 32.28 0.61 -15.54
C THR A 640 31.52 -0.39 -16.39
N ALA A 641 30.29 -0.70 -15.98
CA ALA A 641 29.29 -1.39 -16.79
C ALA A 641 28.00 -0.57 -16.86
N PHE A 642 27.04 -1.03 -17.66
CA PHE A 642 25.82 -0.27 -17.96
C PHE A 642 24.57 -1.10 -17.71
N VAL A 643 23.57 -0.47 -17.10
CA VAL A 643 22.21 -1.01 -16.94
C VAL A 643 21.21 -0.02 -17.52
N SER A 644 20.10 -0.54 -18.05
CA SER A 644 19.02 0.28 -18.58
C SER A 644 18.37 1.10 -17.47
N LYS A 645 18.17 2.41 -17.69
CA LYS A 645 17.42 3.29 -16.77
C LYS A 645 15.99 2.80 -16.51
N PHE A 646 15.44 2.01 -17.42
CA PHE A 646 14.08 1.46 -17.31
C PHE A 646 14.02 0.19 -16.47
N SER A 647 15.16 -0.36 -16.08
CA SER A 647 15.27 -1.62 -15.31
C SER A 647 15.88 -1.39 -13.93
N VAL A 648 16.15 -0.13 -13.56
CA VAL A 648 16.67 0.26 -12.24
C VAL A 648 15.96 1.49 -11.70
N ASP A 649 15.76 1.53 -10.39
CA ASP A 649 15.37 2.73 -9.66
C ASP A 649 16.63 3.46 -9.16
N LEU A 650 16.69 4.77 -9.38
CA LEU A 650 17.78 5.60 -8.87
C LEU A 650 17.37 6.24 -7.54
N VAL A 651 18.10 5.91 -6.48
CA VAL A 651 17.91 6.50 -5.15
C VAL A 651 19.16 7.27 -4.74
N ASP A 652 18.98 8.35 -3.97
CA ASP A 652 20.12 9.11 -3.46
C ASP A 652 20.94 8.23 -2.51
N ALA A 653 22.26 8.16 -2.71
CA ALA A 653 23.16 7.27 -1.96
C ALA A 653 23.26 7.56 -0.44
N TYR A 654 22.52 8.57 0.03
CA TYR A 654 22.48 9.05 1.41
C TYR A 654 21.05 9.36 1.90
N ALA A 655 20.00 8.80 1.28
CA ALA A 655 18.62 8.96 1.73
C ALA A 655 18.17 7.87 2.71
#